data_AF-A0A8S0QUQ3-F1
#
_entry.id   AF-A0A8S0QUQ3-F1
#
_cell.length_a   1.000
_cell.length_b   1.000
_cell.length_c   1.000
_cell.angle_alpha   90.00
_cell.angle_beta   90.00
_cell.angle_gamma   90.00
#
_symmetry.space_group_name_H-M   'P 1'
#
loop_
_entity.id
_entity.type
_entity.pdbx_description
1 polymer ?
#
loop_
_entity_poly.entity_id
_entity_poly.type
_entity_poly.pdbx_seq_one_letter_code
_entity_poly.pdbx_strand_id
1 'polypeptide(L)'
;MEEEEEDVQLPIGRPSQYPYTPSISEQGSGLGPVPGPMVSATLGRVMTALLNAKPKKLQDSISRLHSPPKIAASVTASLEDSLWFLHKYIGDAGKKNEALDQVLIPMIEHLLRARDLKHGNQAMVLLNWLFQDDILFQYTVGNLAGIIMRRDDRYVALGWCILGRSLIEYENAVKNIATDGIKKKYIAMLKMFCSCVTHLLSITCNGSNLQEGFELPTRLSVAAADFILSLTVALTGKDMVSSSSDISKKSSVLNAKNRPIASLSVDTSDREAKTLSKASELQSSLEMKLLLWDHLDQLMILVQRLTAWNRKSQPLHARGLERVFKWLLETKKHYDCFQNRADLEMVKTGALLLSSCWKHYGVLSHLEDNNSAHQYKELLDQYLSGIQFYADNHAEESSSNKDSGVEIIKFFLNCLSLLLGRLDDKKFRTAMTDFGSQISQVLMSQLSCADEEVIDGAICIFKAVLFRTNLSKSNLEDNRQIEAILPSLLHLLDERDAAAKAVVNLIAEYCSICPDGWCLQEVLKRIDSENVAQRMNAVDVISDLIHISSGSVNVLSQEMWQDIANHLLGCLRNENCAIQNQASNLIPIIDPALVLSALVGLFFSAQGKLQLSASSTLMALLINHRQKPEVVCMLLDCLSNLCLNPDPAVSSSGNEDGSKVDADRLLKLLPEWAKTVEDWDVMVGPLIDKMISEPSNAITVKFLSYISDYLAEASNLVFHRIILHTRGVKIVDESFSKWQGKEDASNDTMKWEHSLFSHLCPLLIIRLLPLKVFDDLSSPLVYGERQRKCVVDGMIFTLMYFLFISIFSMLSLRFIPVDV
;
A
#
# COMPACT_ATOMS: atom_id res chain seq x y z
N MET A 1 5.90 24.13 -31.70
CA MET A 1 5.27 24.62 -30.46
C MET A 1 6.08 24.01 -29.35
N GLU A 2 6.90 24.84 -28.74
CA GLU A 2 7.77 24.53 -27.60
C GLU A 2 6.90 24.55 -26.32
N GLU A 3 7.02 23.52 -25.48
CA GLU A 3 6.55 23.47 -24.08
C GLU A 3 7.65 22.72 -23.32
N GLU A 4 8.64 23.43 -22.76
CA GLU A 4 8.73 23.95 -21.38
C GLU A 4 8.67 22.86 -20.29
N GLU A 5 9.88 22.43 -19.87
CA GLU A 5 10.16 21.70 -18.64
C GLU A 5 10.03 22.65 -17.42
N GLU A 6 9.06 22.41 -16.53
CA GLU A 6 8.99 23.08 -15.23
C GLU A 6 9.81 22.32 -14.18
N ASP A 7 11.00 22.87 -13.89
CA ASP A 7 11.87 22.56 -12.77
C ASP A 7 11.29 23.18 -11.48
N VAL A 8 10.59 22.41 -10.65
CA VAL A 8 10.05 22.89 -9.36
C VAL A 8 11.17 22.92 -8.32
N GLN A 9 11.95 24.00 -8.33
CA GLN A 9 12.78 24.43 -7.21
C GLN A 9 11.92 25.08 -6.12
N LEU A 10 11.84 24.45 -4.95
CA LEU A 10 11.26 25.04 -3.74
C LEU A 10 12.00 26.34 -3.35
N PRO A 11 11.31 27.46 -3.12
CA PRO A 11 11.96 28.73 -2.86
C PRO A 11 12.53 28.78 -1.43
N ILE A 12 13.82 29.11 -1.37
CA ILE A 12 14.56 29.49 -0.17
C ILE A 12 14.00 30.83 0.34
N GLY A 13 13.13 30.79 1.34
CA GLY A 13 12.66 31.97 2.04
C GLY A 13 13.75 32.55 2.93
N ARG A 14 14.34 33.69 2.53
CA ARG A 14 15.12 34.57 3.41
C ARG A 14 14.20 35.12 4.53
N PRO A 15 14.63 35.14 5.80
CA PRO A 15 13.87 35.83 6.84
C PRO A 15 13.97 37.35 6.64
N SER A 16 12.81 37.99 6.52
CA SER A 16 12.65 39.45 6.50
C SER A 16 13.00 40.03 7.86
N GLN A 17 13.83 41.07 7.85
CA GLN A 17 14.13 41.91 9.00
C GLN A 17 12.94 42.84 9.26
N TYR A 18 12.22 42.65 10.36
CA TYR A 18 11.47 43.73 11.03
C TYR A 18 11.56 43.55 12.56
N PRO A 19 11.68 44.65 13.33
CA PRO A 19 11.96 44.61 14.76
C PRO A 19 10.67 44.39 15.55
N TYR A 20 10.66 43.38 16.42
CA TYR A 20 9.62 43.19 17.43
C TYR A 20 9.89 44.08 18.64
N THR A 21 9.00 45.02 18.92
CA THR A 21 8.85 45.69 20.21
C THR A 21 8.00 44.81 21.15
N PRO A 22 8.37 44.60 22.42
CA PRO A 22 7.55 43.83 23.35
C PRO A 22 6.45 44.73 23.95
N SER A 23 5.20 44.40 23.68
CA SER A 23 4.04 44.90 24.41
C SER A 23 3.91 44.15 25.74
N ILE A 24 3.97 44.92 26.83
CA ILE A 24 3.68 44.46 28.19
C ILE A 24 2.17 44.22 28.29
N SER A 25 1.76 42.99 28.59
CA SER A 25 0.45 42.73 29.19
C SER A 25 0.66 41.86 30.42
N GLU A 26 0.38 42.47 31.58
CA GLU A 26 0.31 41.82 32.88
C GLU A 26 -0.96 40.97 32.95
N GLN A 27 -0.83 39.73 33.42
CA GLN A 27 -1.67 39.07 34.44
C GLN A 27 -1.59 37.54 34.29
N GLY A 28 -1.29 36.83 35.38
CA GLY A 28 -1.39 35.36 35.45
C GLY A 28 -0.30 34.71 36.29
N SER A 29 -0.42 34.81 37.60
CA SER A 29 0.43 34.31 38.68
C SER A 29 0.74 32.80 38.63
N GLY A 30 2.02 32.45 38.75
CA GLY A 30 2.51 31.09 38.98
C GLY A 30 4.03 30.95 38.89
N LEU A 31 4.80 31.86 39.51
CA LEU A 31 6.28 31.82 39.47
C LEU A 31 6.84 31.68 40.89
N GLY A 32 7.64 30.62 41.09
CA GLY A 32 8.49 30.46 42.26
C GLY A 32 9.53 31.58 42.41
N PRO A 33 10.30 31.61 43.52
CA PRO A 33 11.11 32.75 43.89
C PRO A 33 12.21 33.01 42.85
N VAL A 34 12.18 34.21 42.25
CA VAL A 34 13.18 34.67 41.29
C VAL A 34 14.43 35.14 42.05
N PRO A 35 15.64 34.63 41.74
CA PRO A 35 16.87 35.13 42.34
C PRO A 35 17.10 36.61 41.96
N GLY A 36 17.69 37.39 42.87
CA GLY A 36 17.84 38.84 42.71
C GLY A 36 18.49 39.26 41.37
N PRO A 37 18.13 40.43 40.81
CA PRO A 37 18.45 40.81 39.42
C PRO A 37 19.95 40.83 39.10
N MET A 38 20.81 41.11 40.09
CA MET A 38 22.27 41.06 39.92
C MET A 38 22.83 39.64 39.75
N VAL A 39 22.22 38.63 40.37
CA VAL A 39 22.63 37.22 40.27
C VAL A 39 22.25 36.67 38.90
N SER A 40 21.03 36.98 38.43
CA SER A 40 20.56 36.58 37.09
C SER A 40 21.40 37.18 35.96
N ALA A 41 21.77 38.47 36.05
CA ALA A 41 22.65 39.12 35.07
C ALA A 41 24.09 38.55 35.07
N THR A 42 24.57 38.09 36.23
CA THR A 42 25.89 37.45 36.34
C THR A 42 25.86 36.03 35.79
N LEU A 43 24.81 35.27 36.09
CA LEU A 43 24.58 33.94 35.52
C LEU A 43 24.46 33.99 33.99
N GLY A 44 23.72 34.95 33.43
CA GLY A 44 23.59 35.11 31.98
C GLY A 44 24.94 35.33 31.28
N ARG A 45 25.81 36.17 31.85
CA ARG A 45 27.19 36.40 31.36
C ARG A 45 28.05 35.13 31.45
N VAL A 46 27.96 34.40 32.56
CA VAL A 46 28.66 33.12 32.76
C VAL A 46 28.21 32.09 31.73
N MET A 47 26.91 31.90 31.55
CA MET A 47 26.36 30.93 30.59
C MET A 47 26.75 31.27 29.15
N THR A 48 26.75 32.55 28.79
CA THR A 48 27.19 33.00 27.46
C THR A 48 28.69 32.76 27.25
N ALA A 49 29.53 33.01 28.26
CA ALA A 49 30.96 32.76 28.18
C ALA A 49 31.29 31.27 28.03
N LEU A 50 30.58 30.40 28.77
CA LEU A 50 30.80 28.95 28.75
C LEU A 50 30.29 28.31 27.45
N LEU A 51 29.09 28.69 26.99
CA LEU A 51 28.47 28.08 25.80
C LEU A 51 29.16 28.53 24.49
N ASN A 52 29.65 29.78 24.43
CA ASN A 52 30.40 30.27 23.27
C ASN A 52 31.89 29.86 23.26
N ALA A 53 32.38 29.17 24.29
CA ALA A 53 33.76 28.71 24.35
C ALA A 53 34.05 27.62 23.31
N LYS A 54 35.30 27.53 22.83
CA LYS A 54 35.71 26.39 21.99
C LYS A 54 35.70 25.10 22.85
N PRO A 55 35.12 23.98 22.38
CA PRO A 55 34.99 22.76 23.19
C PRO A 55 36.32 22.26 23.79
N LYS A 56 37.42 22.30 23.03
CA LYS A 56 38.76 21.92 23.52
C LYS A 56 39.25 22.84 24.64
N LYS A 57 39.06 24.17 24.49
CA LYS A 57 39.45 25.14 25.53
C LYS A 57 38.62 24.96 26.80
N LEU A 58 37.33 24.68 26.66
CA LEU A 58 36.44 24.39 27.79
C LEU A 58 36.88 23.13 28.53
N GLN A 59 37.23 22.08 27.78
CA GLN A 59 37.73 20.82 28.34
C GLN A 59 39.10 20.99 29.03
N ASP A 60 40.00 21.78 28.45
CA ASP A 60 41.29 22.13 29.05
C ASP A 60 41.13 22.96 30.32
N SER A 61 40.13 23.85 30.39
CA SER A 61 39.81 24.58 31.62
C SER A 61 39.20 23.66 32.68
N ILE A 62 38.34 22.72 32.29
CA ILE A 62 37.75 21.73 33.21
C ILE A 62 38.83 20.84 33.83
N SER A 63 39.81 20.38 33.03
CA SER A 63 40.90 19.54 33.54
C SER A 63 41.86 20.27 34.47
N ARG A 64 41.88 21.61 34.45
CA ARG A 64 42.70 22.45 35.34
C ARG A 64 41.99 22.84 36.64
N LEU A 65 40.71 22.48 36.82
CA LEU A 65 39.94 22.70 38.05
C LEU A 65 40.40 21.76 39.18
N HIS A 66 41.63 21.92 39.65
CA HIS A 66 42.17 21.13 40.78
C HIS A 66 42.20 21.92 42.11
N SER A 67 41.82 23.19 42.12
CA SER A 67 41.67 23.99 43.35
C SER A 67 40.74 25.18 43.12
N PRO A 68 39.98 25.63 44.14
CA PRO A 68 39.20 26.86 44.03
C PRO A 68 40.12 28.06 43.76
N PRO A 69 39.78 28.97 42.82
CA PRO A 69 40.57 30.15 42.54
C PRO A 69 40.63 31.01 43.81
N LYS A 70 41.83 31.48 44.15
CA LYS A 70 42.00 32.52 45.15
C LYS A 70 41.25 33.74 44.64
N ILE A 71 40.23 34.18 45.37
CA ILE A 71 39.42 35.35 45.06
C ILE A 71 40.36 36.56 44.91
N ALA A 72 40.69 36.91 43.67
CA ALA A 72 41.31 38.17 43.33
C ALA A 72 40.41 38.83 42.30
N ALA A 73 39.89 40.01 42.66
CA ALA A 73 39.01 40.80 41.84
C ALA A 73 39.69 41.17 40.52
N SER A 74 39.37 40.45 39.44
CA SER A 74 39.60 40.91 38.08
C SER A 74 38.35 40.65 37.24
N VAL A 75 37.86 41.71 36.61
CA VAL A 75 36.56 41.80 35.92
C VAL A 75 36.59 41.12 34.53
N THR A 76 37.70 40.49 34.16
CA THR A 76 37.80 39.58 33.02
C THR A 76 37.61 38.16 33.51
N ALA A 77 36.36 37.72 33.65
CA ALA A 77 36.01 36.38 34.12
C ALA A 77 36.71 35.32 33.26
N SER A 78 37.65 34.59 33.85
CA SER A 78 38.25 33.43 33.19
C SER A 78 37.19 32.34 33.01
N LEU A 79 37.42 31.41 32.08
CA LEU A 79 36.55 30.23 31.92
C LEU A 79 36.50 29.40 33.22
N GLU A 80 37.60 29.39 33.99
CA GLU A 80 37.70 28.69 35.26
C GLU A 80 36.83 29.34 36.35
N ASP A 81 36.82 30.67 36.45
CA ASP A 81 35.93 31.40 37.36
C ASP A 81 34.46 31.19 37.01
N SER A 82 34.16 31.12 35.70
CA SER A 82 32.82 30.88 35.18
C SER A 82 32.33 29.47 35.51
N LEU A 83 33.20 28.45 35.40
CA LEU A 83 32.90 27.07 35.80
C LEU A 83 32.68 26.97 37.32
N TRP A 84 33.55 27.56 38.14
CA TRP A 84 33.37 27.57 39.60
C TRP A 84 32.08 28.27 40.04
N PHE A 85 31.74 29.40 39.41
CA PHE A 85 30.49 30.09 39.64
C PHE A 85 29.29 29.18 39.33
N LEU A 86 29.30 28.51 38.18
CA LEU A 86 28.24 27.59 37.77
C LEU A 86 28.10 26.42 38.76
N HIS A 87 29.21 25.78 39.16
CA HIS A 87 29.21 24.69 40.14
C HIS A 87 28.59 25.13 41.47
N LYS A 88 29.03 26.26 42.00
CA LYS A 88 28.53 26.79 43.27
C LYS A 88 27.05 27.18 43.16
N TYR A 89 26.65 27.82 42.06
CA TYR A 89 25.27 28.21 41.82
C TYR A 89 24.33 27.00 41.81
N ILE A 90 24.68 25.94 41.08
CA ILE A 90 23.87 24.71 41.02
C ILE A 90 23.83 24.03 42.40
N GLY A 91 24.96 23.97 43.11
CA GLY A 91 25.02 23.41 44.46
C GLY A 91 24.15 24.17 45.48
N ASP A 92 24.15 25.50 45.42
CA ASP A 92 23.32 26.34 46.28
C ASP A 92 21.83 26.28 45.90
N ALA A 93 21.51 26.22 44.60
CA ALA A 93 20.16 25.99 44.09
C ALA A 93 19.62 24.61 44.53
N GLY A 94 20.47 23.58 44.52
CA GLY A 94 20.15 22.24 45.00
C GLY A 94 19.74 22.20 46.46
N LYS A 95 20.45 22.94 47.33
CA LYS A 95 20.11 23.06 48.76
C LYS A 95 18.79 23.79 49.00
N LYS A 96 18.42 24.71 48.10
CA LYS A 96 17.19 25.51 48.18
C LYS A 96 16.02 24.94 47.37
N ASN A 97 16.25 23.85 46.64
CA ASN A 97 15.30 23.24 45.71
C ASN A 97 14.74 24.23 44.66
N GLU A 98 15.59 25.13 44.15
CA GLU A 98 15.25 26.14 43.14
C GLU A 98 15.41 25.61 41.70
N ALA A 99 14.39 25.77 40.84
CA ALA A 99 14.42 25.27 39.47
C ALA A 99 15.64 25.76 38.66
N LEU A 100 16.30 24.84 37.95
CA LEU A 100 17.49 25.13 37.14
C LEU A 100 17.18 25.66 35.72
N ASP A 101 15.96 26.14 35.48
CA ASP A 101 15.50 26.65 34.19
C ASP A 101 16.46 27.73 33.63
N GLN A 102 17.01 28.60 34.48
CA GLN A 102 17.94 29.68 34.08
C GLN A 102 19.31 29.18 33.58
N VAL A 103 19.63 27.91 33.81
CA VAL A 103 20.87 27.26 33.36
C VAL A 103 20.59 26.32 32.21
N LEU A 104 19.58 25.45 32.37
CA LEU A 104 19.30 24.37 31.43
C LEU A 104 18.63 24.86 30.14
N ILE A 105 17.75 25.86 30.19
CA ILE A 105 17.11 26.41 28.98
C ILE A 105 18.15 27.06 28.05
N PRO A 106 19.08 27.92 28.52
CA PRO A 106 20.16 28.42 27.67
C PRO A 106 21.04 27.31 27.06
N MET A 107 21.30 26.21 27.78
CA MET A 107 22.01 25.05 27.22
C MET A 107 21.22 24.40 26.07
N ILE A 108 19.91 24.23 26.26
CA ILE A 108 18.99 23.64 25.26
C ILE A 108 18.90 24.54 24.01
N GLU A 109 18.66 25.84 24.20
CA GLU A 109 18.57 26.80 23.09
C GLU A 109 19.89 26.93 22.33
N HIS A 110 21.02 26.91 23.04
CA HIS A 110 22.33 26.95 22.40
C HIS A 110 22.56 25.72 21.52
N LEU A 111 22.16 24.53 21.97
CA LEU A 111 22.26 23.31 21.16
C LEU A 111 21.47 23.42 19.85
N LEU A 112 20.24 23.98 19.92
CA LEU A 112 19.41 24.20 18.73
C LEU A 112 20.03 25.20 17.75
N ARG A 113 20.58 26.31 18.25
CA ARG A 113 21.23 27.34 17.42
C ARG A 113 22.57 26.88 16.84
N ALA A 114 23.27 25.99 17.53
CA ALA A 114 24.60 25.54 17.14
C ALA A 114 24.59 24.34 16.17
N ARG A 115 23.42 23.74 15.86
CA ARG A 115 23.29 22.61 14.90
C ARG A 115 23.81 22.99 13.49
N ASP A 116 23.83 24.29 13.17
CA ASP A 116 24.34 24.84 11.90
C ASP A 116 25.84 25.22 11.94
N LEU A 117 26.51 25.12 13.10
CA LEU A 117 27.89 25.56 13.31
C LEU A 117 28.79 24.39 13.73
N LYS A 118 30.04 24.35 13.24
CA LYS A 118 31.05 23.30 13.52
C LYS A 118 31.43 23.11 15.01
N HIS A 119 30.72 23.72 15.96
CA HIS A 119 31.09 23.85 17.38
C HIS A 119 29.88 23.67 18.34
N GLY A 120 29.07 22.61 18.21
CA GLY A 120 27.84 22.41 19.01
C GLY A 120 27.94 21.59 20.33
N ASN A 121 29.13 21.18 20.78
CA ASN A 121 29.26 20.17 21.86
C ASN A 121 29.44 20.74 23.29
N GLN A 122 29.33 22.04 23.51
CA GLN A 122 29.64 22.68 24.80
C GLN A 122 28.65 22.27 25.89
N ALA A 123 27.35 22.21 25.59
CA ALA A 123 26.33 21.76 26.53
C ALA A 123 26.63 20.31 27.01
N MET A 124 27.04 19.43 26.09
CA MET A 124 27.43 18.05 26.40
C MET A 124 28.68 17.98 27.28
N VAL A 125 29.69 18.80 27.01
CA VAL A 125 30.92 18.88 27.83
C VAL A 125 30.60 19.34 29.26
N LEU A 126 29.74 20.35 29.41
CA LEU A 126 29.33 20.87 30.72
C LEU A 126 28.52 19.84 31.51
N LEU A 127 27.54 19.19 30.89
CA LEU A 127 26.74 18.14 31.54
C LEU A 127 27.61 16.96 31.97
N ASN A 128 28.54 16.53 31.12
CA ASN A 128 29.46 15.44 31.46
C ASN A 128 30.39 15.78 32.64
N TRP A 129 30.75 17.05 32.81
CA TRP A 129 31.49 17.51 33.98
C TRP A 129 30.60 17.60 35.22
N LEU A 130 29.39 18.17 35.13
CA LEU A 130 28.45 18.26 36.25
C LEU A 130 28.05 16.89 36.80
N PHE A 131 28.00 15.86 35.94
CA PHE A 131 27.64 14.50 36.33
C PHE A 131 28.75 13.77 37.12
N GLN A 132 29.92 14.37 37.28
CA GLN A 132 30.98 13.81 38.12
C GLN A 132 30.70 13.92 39.62
N ASP A 133 29.90 14.90 40.03
CA ASP A 133 29.43 15.06 41.41
C ASP A 133 28.04 14.44 41.56
N ASP A 134 27.88 13.53 42.52
CA ASP A 134 26.65 12.76 42.73
C ASP A 134 25.44 13.63 43.08
N ILE A 135 25.65 14.70 43.86
CA ILE A 135 24.59 15.60 44.30
C ILE A 135 24.17 16.49 43.14
N LEU A 136 25.16 17.04 42.41
CA LEU A 136 24.88 17.86 41.22
C LEU A 136 24.24 17.03 40.11
N PHE A 137 24.64 15.78 39.93
CA PHE A 137 24.03 14.84 38.98
C PHE A 137 22.53 14.66 39.25
N GLN A 138 22.16 14.22 40.46
CA GLN A 138 20.77 13.95 40.82
C GLN A 138 19.91 15.21 40.64
N TYR A 139 20.43 16.35 41.09
CA TYR A 139 19.72 17.61 40.99
C TYR A 139 19.57 18.10 39.55
N THR A 140 20.63 18.00 38.74
CA THR A 140 20.64 18.46 37.35
C THR A 140 19.75 17.59 36.46
N VAL A 141 19.86 16.25 36.57
CA VAL A 141 19.04 15.31 35.79
C VAL A 141 17.57 15.36 36.20
N GLY A 142 17.28 15.45 37.51
CA GLY A 142 15.90 15.63 37.99
C GLY A 142 15.27 16.92 37.49
N ASN A 143 16.02 18.03 37.49
CA ASN A 143 15.53 19.28 36.91
C ASN A 143 15.36 19.18 35.39
N LEU A 144 16.29 18.53 34.69
CA LEU A 144 16.21 18.30 33.25
C LEU A 144 14.97 17.47 32.90
N ALA A 145 14.73 16.34 33.57
CA ALA A 145 13.52 15.53 33.40
C ALA A 145 12.26 16.34 33.67
N GLY A 146 12.28 17.23 34.67
CA GLY A 146 11.13 18.08 34.98
C GLY A 146 10.90 19.25 34.02
N ILE A 147 11.87 19.66 33.18
CA ILE A 147 11.66 20.78 32.23
C ILE A 147 10.54 20.46 31.26
N ILE A 148 10.55 19.25 30.68
CA ILE A 148 9.55 18.84 29.70
C ILE A 148 8.14 18.81 30.31
N MET A 149 8.03 18.50 31.60
CA MET A 149 6.74 18.43 32.30
C MET A 149 6.20 19.78 32.78
N ARG A 150 7.08 20.76 33.04
CA ARG A 150 6.70 22.05 33.65
C ARG A 150 6.40 23.16 32.64
N ARG A 151 6.89 23.07 31.40
CA ARG A 151 6.80 24.14 30.40
C ARG A 151 6.20 23.66 29.10
N ASP A 152 5.19 24.39 28.62
CA ASP A 152 4.52 24.13 27.34
C ASP A 152 5.20 24.81 26.13
N ASP A 153 6.47 25.21 26.26
CA ASP A 153 7.22 25.82 25.15
C ASP A 153 7.69 24.75 24.16
N ARG A 154 7.08 24.75 22.97
CA ARG A 154 7.38 23.80 21.89
C ARG A 154 8.83 23.88 21.39
N TYR A 155 9.46 25.05 21.42
CA TYR A 155 10.86 25.21 20.98
C TYR A 155 11.82 24.62 22.02
N VAL A 156 11.58 24.89 23.30
CA VAL A 156 12.36 24.29 24.40
C VAL A 156 12.16 22.77 24.44
N ALA A 157 10.93 22.29 24.25
CA ALA A 157 10.62 20.86 24.19
C ALA A 157 11.37 20.15 23.05
N LEU A 158 11.46 20.79 21.88
CA LEU A 158 12.22 20.26 20.73
C LEU A 158 13.71 20.12 21.07
N GLY A 159 14.31 21.18 21.63
CA GLY A 159 15.71 21.16 22.01
C GLY A 159 16.00 20.18 23.14
N TRP A 160 15.06 20.01 24.07
CA TRP A 160 15.14 19.03 25.14
C TRP A 160 15.20 17.61 24.58
N CYS A 161 14.33 17.26 23.62
CA CYS A 161 14.32 15.93 22.99
C CYS A 161 15.67 15.63 22.30
N ILE A 162 16.22 16.62 21.58
CA ILE A 162 17.51 16.48 20.88
C ILE A 162 18.67 16.35 21.88
N LEU A 163 18.69 17.15 22.94
CA LEU A 163 19.70 17.07 24.00
C LEU A 163 19.64 15.72 24.72
N GLY A 164 18.43 15.31 25.10
CA GLY A 164 18.18 14.03 25.76
C GLY A 164 18.65 12.84 24.93
N ARG A 165 18.33 12.83 23.63
CA ARG A 165 18.80 11.80 22.69
C ARG A 165 20.33 11.78 22.61
N SER A 166 20.94 12.96 22.55
CA SER A 166 22.41 13.11 22.52
C SER A 166 23.09 12.60 23.80
N LEU A 167 22.43 12.71 24.96
CA LEU A 167 22.90 12.15 26.24
C LEU A 167 22.84 10.63 26.27
N ILE A 168 21.79 10.04 25.68
CA ILE A 168 21.63 8.59 25.57
C ILE A 168 22.66 8.02 24.58
N GLU A 169 22.83 8.67 23.42
CA GLU A 169 23.72 8.20 22.33
C GLU A 169 25.21 8.60 22.51
N TYR A 170 25.55 9.25 23.63
CA TYR A 170 26.87 9.86 23.90
C TYR A 170 28.04 8.89 23.67
N GLU A 171 27.88 7.61 24.02
CA GLU A 171 28.93 6.59 23.92
C GLU A 171 29.30 6.23 22.47
N ASN A 172 28.38 6.41 21.52
CA ASN A 172 28.64 6.11 20.10
C ASN A 172 29.35 7.26 19.38
N ALA A 173 29.29 8.49 19.92
CA ALA A 173 29.72 9.70 19.22
C ALA A 173 31.14 10.18 19.60
N VAL A 174 31.67 9.85 20.79
CA VAL A 174 32.93 10.48 21.25
C VAL A 174 33.87 9.52 21.99
N LYS A 175 34.87 8.99 21.26
CA LYS A 175 35.94 8.14 21.82
C LYS A 175 37.04 8.89 22.60
N ASN A 176 37.00 10.23 22.67
CA ASN A 176 38.16 11.06 23.07
C ASN A 176 37.89 12.07 24.22
N ILE A 177 36.85 11.91 25.05
CA ILE A 177 36.61 12.82 26.19
C ILE A 177 37.20 12.23 27.48
N ALA A 178 38.02 13.03 28.17
CA ALA A 178 38.78 12.64 29.37
C ALA A 178 37.93 12.48 30.65
N THR A 179 36.66 12.88 30.60
CA THR A 179 35.73 12.85 31.75
C THR A 179 34.62 11.82 31.49
N ASP A 180 34.35 10.95 32.46
CA ASP A 180 33.46 9.78 32.30
C ASP A 180 32.14 9.91 33.10
N GLY A 181 31.69 11.14 33.37
CA GLY A 181 30.55 11.41 34.25
C GLY A 181 29.25 10.80 33.73
N ILE A 182 28.94 11.00 32.45
CA ILE A 182 27.76 10.42 31.79
C ILE A 182 27.79 8.90 31.84
N LYS A 183 28.93 8.26 31.56
CA LYS A 183 29.04 6.80 31.54
C LYS A 183 28.84 6.19 32.93
N LYS A 184 29.46 6.77 33.96
CA LYS A 184 29.34 6.29 35.35
C LYS A 184 27.91 6.39 35.89
N LYS A 185 27.15 7.39 35.44
CA LYS A 185 25.78 7.65 35.90
C LYS A 185 24.71 7.28 34.88
N TYR A 186 25.08 6.55 33.82
CA TYR A 186 24.23 6.26 32.67
C TYR A 186 22.93 5.55 33.07
N ILE A 187 23.03 4.45 33.84
CA ILE A 187 21.86 3.68 34.28
C ILE A 187 20.92 4.55 35.13
N ALA A 188 21.44 5.33 36.06
CA ALA A 188 20.63 6.22 36.89
C ALA A 188 19.94 7.32 36.06
N MET A 189 20.62 7.85 35.04
CA MET A 189 20.05 8.83 34.11
C MET A 189 18.90 8.23 33.29
N LEU A 190 19.05 7.01 32.75
CA LEU A 190 17.99 6.34 32.01
C LEU A 190 16.74 6.15 32.87
N LYS A 191 16.90 5.70 34.13
CA LYS A 191 15.79 5.54 35.08
C LYS A 191 15.02 6.85 35.30
N MET A 192 15.74 7.97 35.45
CA MET A 192 15.09 9.28 35.61
C MET A 192 14.33 9.69 34.35
N PHE A 193 14.88 9.44 33.16
CA PHE A 193 14.19 9.75 31.89
C PHE A 193 12.99 8.87 31.58
N CYS A 194 12.89 7.68 32.16
CA CYS A 194 11.69 6.83 32.07
C CYS A 194 10.43 7.57 32.57
N SER A 195 10.57 8.44 33.57
CA SER A 195 9.45 9.27 34.06
C SER A 195 8.89 10.25 33.02
N CYS A 196 9.66 10.58 31.97
CA CYS A 196 9.24 11.49 30.91
C CYS A 196 8.42 10.81 29.80
N VAL A 197 8.44 9.46 29.70
CA VAL A 197 7.90 8.71 28.55
C VAL A 197 6.43 9.04 28.28
N THR A 198 5.59 9.04 29.32
CA THR A 198 4.15 9.31 29.18
C THR A 198 3.87 10.72 28.64
N HIS A 199 4.64 11.72 29.08
CA HIS A 199 4.48 13.09 28.62
C HIS A 199 4.98 13.25 27.17
N LEU A 200 6.12 12.65 26.83
CA LEU A 200 6.64 12.65 25.46
C LEU A 200 5.69 11.94 24.49
N LEU A 201 5.05 10.84 24.92
CA LEU A 201 4.06 10.14 24.12
C LEU A 201 2.82 11.02 23.85
N SER A 202 2.41 11.84 24.82
CA SER A 202 1.36 12.85 24.61
C SER A 202 1.75 13.86 23.54
N ILE A 203 3.00 14.35 23.55
CA ILE A 203 3.54 15.22 22.49
C ILE A 203 3.55 14.51 21.12
N THR A 204 3.94 13.24 21.09
CA THR A 204 3.91 12.40 19.88
C THR A 204 2.49 12.26 19.34
N CYS A 205 1.50 11.94 20.19
CA CYS A 205 0.12 11.73 19.77
C CYS A 205 -0.61 13.01 19.34
N ASN A 206 -0.25 14.16 19.92
CA ASN A 206 -0.92 15.43 19.65
C ASN A 206 -0.30 16.24 18.49
N GLY A 207 0.88 15.87 18.01
CA GLY A 207 1.59 16.63 16.98
C GLY A 207 1.68 15.91 15.63
N SER A 208 0.54 15.48 15.11
CA SER A 208 0.35 15.09 13.71
C SER A 208 -0.74 15.93 13.04
N ASN A 209 -0.62 16.12 11.73
CA ASN A 209 -1.62 16.78 10.88
C ASN A 209 -2.10 15.81 9.80
N LEU A 210 -3.39 15.84 9.45
CA LEU A 210 -3.94 15.04 8.36
C LEU A 210 -3.77 15.78 7.02
N GLN A 211 -3.08 15.16 6.07
CA GLN A 211 -2.93 15.64 4.69
C GLN A 211 -3.35 14.52 3.72
N GLU A 212 -4.35 14.78 2.88
CA GLU A 212 -4.86 13.81 1.88
C GLU A 212 -5.26 12.45 2.49
N GLY A 213 -5.77 12.44 3.73
CA GLY A 213 -6.12 11.21 4.45
C GLY A 213 -4.95 10.50 5.15
N PHE A 214 -3.72 11.02 5.07
CA PHE A 214 -2.54 10.48 5.75
C PHE A 214 -2.11 11.36 6.93
N GLU A 215 -1.69 10.75 8.03
CA GLU A 215 -1.16 11.47 9.20
C GLU A 215 0.33 11.81 8.98
N LEU A 216 0.71 13.08 9.06
CA LEU A 216 2.10 13.54 8.98
C LEU A 216 2.55 14.16 10.32
N PRO A 217 3.70 13.74 10.87
CA PRO A 217 4.18 14.26 12.15
C PRO A 217 4.80 15.65 12.04
N THR A 218 4.72 16.41 13.13
CA THR A 218 5.52 17.62 13.33
C THR A 218 6.96 17.28 13.72
N ARG A 219 7.91 18.20 13.49
CA ARG A 219 9.32 18.03 13.90
C ARG A 219 9.48 17.72 15.40
N LEU A 220 8.66 18.32 16.25
CA LEU A 220 8.66 18.07 17.69
C LEU A 220 8.22 16.63 18.00
N SER A 221 7.16 16.14 17.36
CA SER A 221 6.65 14.78 17.56
C SER A 221 7.62 13.72 17.04
N VAL A 222 8.31 13.99 15.93
CA VAL A 222 9.43 13.16 15.45
C VAL A 222 10.55 13.10 16.49
N ALA A 223 11.01 14.24 16.99
CA ALA A 223 12.09 14.29 18.00
C ALA A 223 11.69 13.61 19.32
N ALA A 224 10.44 13.76 19.76
CA ALA A 224 9.91 13.08 20.94
C ALA A 224 9.83 11.56 20.75
N ALA A 225 9.33 11.10 19.59
CA ALA A 225 9.28 9.68 19.25
C ALA A 225 10.69 9.07 19.21
N ASP A 226 11.63 9.74 18.54
CA ASP A 226 13.03 9.29 18.47
C ASP A 226 13.70 9.25 19.84
N PHE A 227 13.41 10.21 20.73
CA PHE A 227 13.91 10.13 22.10
C PHE A 227 13.38 8.89 22.83
N ILE A 228 12.08 8.60 22.75
CA ILE A 228 11.48 7.41 23.37
C ILE A 228 12.13 6.14 22.81
N LEU A 229 12.35 6.07 21.51
CA LEU A 229 13.05 4.95 20.87
C LEU A 229 14.50 4.81 21.38
N SER A 230 15.28 5.89 21.40
CA SER A 230 16.65 5.86 21.91
C SER A 230 16.70 5.41 23.38
N LEU A 231 15.78 5.92 24.21
CA LEU A 231 15.67 5.55 25.62
C LEU A 231 15.34 4.07 25.80
N THR A 232 14.32 3.57 25.09
CA THR A 232 13.84 2.19 25.23
C THR A 232 14.82 1.17 24.63
N VAL A 233 15.53 1.53 23.56
CA VAL A 233 16.68 0.75 23.06
C VAL A 233 17.81 0.73 24.08
N ALA A 234 18.12 1.86 24.74
CA ALA A 234 19.16 1.87 25.77
C ALA A 234 18.83 0.97 26.98
N LEU A 235 17.54 0.79 27.30
CA LEU A 235 17.08 -0.11 28.37
C LEU A 235 17.27 -1.60 28.06
N THR A 236 17.47 -2.00 26.80
CA THR A 236 17.73 -3.41 26.47
C THR A 236 19.10 -3.90 26.95
N GLY A 237 19.98 -2.96 27.33
CA GLY A 237 21.37 -3.21 27.71
C GLY A 237 22.28 -3.35 26.50
N LYS A 238 23.48 -2.77 26.59
CA LYS A 238 24.62 -3.17 25.76
C LYS A 238 25.21 -4.42 26.40
N ASP A 239 25.31 -5.52 25.67
CA ASP A 239 26.37 -6.47 25.97
C ASP A 239 27.67 -5.68 25.85
N MET A 240 28.35 -5.44 26.99
CA MET A 240 29.73 -4.97 27.00
C MET A 240 30.61 -6.08 26.42
N VAL A 241 30.48 -6.33 25.11
CA VAL A 241 31.50 -6.99 24.32
C VAL A 241 32.69 -6.05 24.41
N SER A 242 33.67 -6.47 25.21
CA SER A 242 34.99 -5.89 25.34
C SER A 242 35.43 -5.26 24.01
N SER A 243 35.61 -3.95 24.03
CA SER A 243 36.37 -3.25 23.01
C SER A 243 37.67 -4.00 22.76
N SER A 244 37.82 -4.45 21.52
CA SER A 244 38.96 -5.16 20.95
C SER A 244 40.33 -4.67 21.43
N SER A 245 41.11 -5.56 22.01
CA SER A 245 42.56 -5.65 21.79
C SER A 245 42.95 -7.11 22.00
N ASP A 246 43.34 -7.78 20.91
CA ASP A 246 43.94 -9.14 20.81
C ASP A 246 43.11 -10.15 20.00
N ILE A 247 42.82 -9.82 18.74
CA ILE A 247 42.73 -10.86 17.70
C ILE A 247 43.60 -10.40 16.53
N SER A 248 44.90 -10.63 16.67
CA SER A 248 45.76 -10.81 15.50
C SER A 248 45.90 -12.31 15.26
N LYS A 249 45.47 -12.74 14.07
CA LYS A 249 45.92 -13.94 13.35
C LYS A 249 45.78 -15.29 14.10
N LYS A 250 44.75 -16.06 13.74
CA LYS A 250 44.91 -17.31 12.95
C LYS A 250 43.59 -18.06 12.84
N SER A 251 43.24 -18.35 11.59
CA SER A 251 42.34 -19.42 11.16
C SER A 251 42.77 -20.78 11.73
N SER A 252 41.83 -21.58 12.24
CA SER A 252 41.66 -23.00 11.86
C SER A 252 40.55 -23.68 12.67
N VAL A 253 39.58 -24.22 11.92
CA VAL A 253 38.90 -25.52 12.06
C VAL A 253 38.66 -26.05 13.50
N LEU A 254 37.40 -26.02 13.92
CA LEU A 254 36.89 -26.83 15.03
C LEU A 254 36.71 -28.28 14.58
N ASN A 255 37.33 -29.22 15.30
CA ASN A 255 36.94 -30.63 15.32
C ASN A 255 36.90 -31.14 16.77
N ALA A 256 35.95 -32.04 17.02
CA ALA A 256 35.36 -32.37 18.31
C ALA A 256 36.13 -33.36 19.23
N LYS A 257 35.61 -33.46 20.48
CA LYS A 257 35.57 -34.60 21.44
C LYS A 257 36.55 -34.68 22.64
N ASN A 258 35.92 -34.70 23.84
CA ASN A 258 36.13 -35.53 25.05
C ASN A 258 37.32 -35.35 26.04
N ARG A 259 36.99 -34.80 27.24
CA ARG A 259 37.38 -35.12 28.66
C ARG A 259 38.87 -35.14 29.10
N PRO A 260 39.23 -35.12 30.43
CA PRO A 260 38.57 -34.64 31.66
C PRO A 260 39.48 -33.77 32.60
N ILE A 261 38.95 -33.47 33.79
CA ILE A 261 39.38 -32.59 34.92
C ILE A 261 40.77 -32.91 35.55
N ALA A 262 41.54 -31.87 35.92
CA ALA A 262 42.51 -31.89 37.03
C ALA A 262 42.80 -30.49 37.66
N SER A 263 42.48 -30.37 38.95
CA SER A 263 43.07 -29.60 40.08
C SER A 263 43.56 -28.13 39.96
N LEU A 264 42.77 -27.24 40.59
CA LEU A 264 43.08 -26.23 41.63
C LEU A 264 44.44 -25.49 41.67
N SER A 265 44.35 -24.15 41.66
CA SER A 265 44.92 -23.29 42.72
C SER A 265 43.99 -22.10 42.99
N VAL A 266 43.94 -21.68 44.26
CA VAL A 266 42.99 -20.75 44.87
C VAL A 266 43.66 -19.39 45.03
N ASP A 267 43.11 -18.35 44.37
CA ASP A 267 43.22 -16.96 44.79
C ASP A 267 41.79 -16.45 45.04
N THR A 268 41.37 -16.47 46.30
CA THR A 268 39.97 -16.31 46.72
C THR A 268 39.50 -14.85 46.88
N SER A 269 40.38 -13.84 46.84
CA SER A 269 39.96 -12.44 47.04
C SER A 269 39.55 -11.71 45.75
N ASP A 270 40.22 -11.99 44.63
CA ASP A 270 39.94 -11.32 43.33
C ASP A 270 38.80 -11.98 42.53
N ARG A 271 38.51 -13.26 42.81
CA ARG A 271 37.36 -13.96 42.23
C ARG A 271 36.05 -13.51 42.86
N GLU A 272 36.00 -13.35 44.18
CA GLU A 272 34.79 -12.92 44.89
C GLU A 272 34.37 -11.50 44.48
N ALA A 273 35.30 -10.55 44.38
CA ALA A 273 35.01 -9.19 43.92
C ALA A 273 34.55 -9.13 42.45
N LYS A 274 35.14 -9.94 41.55
CA LYS A 274 34.71 -10.06 40.14
C LYS A 274 33.38 -10.80 39.98
N THR A 275 33.05 -11.74 40.86
CA THR A 275 31.72 -12.39 40.88
C THR A 275 30.66 -11.49 41.48
N LEU A 276 30.99 -10.68 42.50
CA LEU A 276 30.07 -9.71 43.09
C LEU A 276 29.76 -8.57 42.12
N SER A 277 30.76 -8.08 41.39
CA SER A 277 30.57 -7.05 40.35
C SER A 277 29.72 -7.59 39.19
N LYS A 278 29.99 -8.81 38.71
CA LYS A 278 29.19 -9.47 37.67
C LYS A 278 27.75 -9.76 38.11
N ALA A 279 27.54 -10.17 39.35
CA ALA A 279 26.20 -10.41 39.90
C ALA A 279 25.41 -9.10 40.06
N SER A 280 26.07 -8.02 40.49
CA SER A 280 25.48 -6.67 40.55
C SER A 280 25.16 -6.10 39.17
N GLU A 281 26.02 -6.33 38.18
CA GLU A 281 25.81 -5.95 36.78
C GLU A 281 24.64 -6.72 36.15
N LEU A 282 24.58 -8.04 36.35
CA LEU A 282 23.46 -8.89 35.91
C LEU A 282 22.13 -8.45 36.53
N GLN A 283 22.12 -8.11 37.83
CA GLN A 283 20.93 -7.62 38.51
C GLN A 283 20.49 -6.25 37.95
N SER A 284 21.43 -5.35 37.68
CA SER A 284 21.13 -4.05 37.08
C SER A 284 20.64 -4.17 35.63
N SER A 285 21.14 -5.16 34.88
CA SER A 285 20.69 -5.46 33.52
C SER A 285 19.24 -5.97 33.52
N LEU A 286 18.90 -6.86 34.45
CA LEU A 286 17.53 -7.36 34.56
C LEU A 286 16.55 -6.26 34.98
N GLU A 287 16.96 -5.37 35.89
CA GLU A 287 16.14 -4.23 36.31
C GLU A 287 15.81 -3.30 35.13
N MET A 288 16.77 -3.01 34.23
CA MET A 288 16.50 -2.21 33.03
C MET A 288 15.51 -2.88 32.08
N LYS A 289 15.58 -4.21 31.94
CA LYS A 289 14.65 -4.98 31.11
C LYS A 289 13.23 -4.98 31.68
N LEU A 290 13.10 -5.00 33.01
CA LEU A 290 11.80 -4.84 33.67
C LEU A 290 11.23 -3.43 33.49
N LEU A 291 12.07 -2.39 33.56
CA LEU A 291 11.63 -1.03 33.23
C LEU A 291 11.14 -0.88 31.79
N LEU A 292 11.78 -1.59 30.85
CA LEU A 292 11.29 -1.67 29.47
C LEU A 292 9.92 -2.34 29.38
N TRP A 293 9.72 -3.42 30.15
CA TRP A 293 8.43 -4.12 30.25
C TRP A 293 7.32 -3.22 30.81
N ASP A 294 7.62 -2.44 31.85
CA ASP A 294 6.67 -1.48 32.43
C ASP A 294 6.20 -0.40 31.42
N HIS A 295 6.98 -0.18 30.36
CA HIS A 295 6.68 0.76 29.28
C HIS A 295 6.08 0.10 28.02
N LEU A 296 5.70 -1.18 28.06
CA LEU A 296 5.19 -1.93 26.91
C LEU A 296 3.94 -1.29 26.29
N ASP A 297 3.02 -0.77 27.11
CA ASP A 297 1.82 -0.07 26.62
C ASP A 297 2.15 1.22 25.87
N GLN A 298 3.10 1.99 26.38
CA GLN A 298 3.57 3.22 25.74
C GLN A 298 4.29 2.90 24.43
N LEU A 299 5.05 1.80 24.38
CA LEU A 299 5.67 1.31 23.14
C LEU A 299 4.63 0.92 22.10
N MET A 300 3.57 0.21 22.50
CA MET A 300 2.49 -0.16 21.60
C MET A 300 1.82 1.06 20.95
N ILE A 301 1.52 2.10 21.75
CA ILE A 301 0.94 3.36 21.23
C ILE A 301 1.94 4.06 20.30
N LEU A 302 3.23 4.08 20.67
CA LEU A 302 4.27 4.68 19.85
C LEU A 302 4.36 4.00 18.48
N VAL A 303 4.44 2.66 18.44
CA VAL A 303 4.53 1.89 17.18
C VAL A 303 3.31 2.12 16.30
N GLN A 304 2.10 2.18 16.88
CA GLN A 304 0.89 2.53 16.10
C GLN A 304 1.00 3.90 15.43
N ARG A 305 1.54 4.91 16.14
CA ARG A 305 1.75 6.25 15.57
C ARG A 305 2.81 6.23 14.47
N LEU A 306 3.92 5.53 14.69
CA LEU A 306 4.95 5.36 13.67
C LEU A 306 4.41 4.66 12.42
N THR A 307 3.55 3.65 12.57
CA THR A 307 2.87 3.00 11.44
C THR A 307 2.06 4.01 10.65
N ALA A 308 1.21 4.80 11.31
CA ALA A 308 0.35 5.78 10.65
C ALA A 308 1.15 6.79 9.84
N TRP A 309 2.28 7.27 10.39
CA TRP A 309 3.15 8.26 9.75
C TRP A 309 3.89 7.74 8.51
N ASN A 310 4.18 6.43 8.45
CA ASN A 310 4.95 5.83 7.36
C ASN A 310 4.10 5.24 6.22
N ARG A 311 2.77 5.18 6.38
CA ARG A 311 1.86 4.57 5.37
C ARG A 311 1.99 5.16 3.97
N LYS A 312 2.23 6.48 3.86
CA LYS A 312 2.34 7.17 2.56
C LYS A 312 3.74 7.07 1.97
N SER A 313 4.77 7.33 2.77
CA SER A 313 6.15 7.51 2.31
C SER A 313 6.94 6.20 2.23
N GLN A 314 6.71 5.27 3.16
CA GLN A 314 7.50 4.05 3.33
C GLN A 314 6.58 2.86 3.65
N PRO A 315 5.81 2.36 2.67
CA PRO A 315 4.79 1.32 2.89
C PRO A 315 5.39 0.01 3.44
N LEU A 316 6.59 -0.39 3.00
CA LEU A 316 7.27 -1.58 3.54
C LEU A 316 7.64 -1.40 5.02
N HIS A 317 8.12 -0.20 5.39
CA HIS A 317 8.44 0.10 6.79
C HIS A 317 7.18 0.08 7.66
N ALA A 318 6.09 0.70 7.18
CA ALA A 318 4.80 0.68 7.86
C ALA A 318 4.27 -0.74 8.09
N ARG A 319 4.38 -1.62 7.08
CA ARG A 319 4.04 -3.05 7.21
C ARG A 319 4.90 -3.76 8.25
N GLY A 320 6.20 -3.50 8.27
CA GLY A 320 7.10 -4.00 9.32
C GLY A 320 6.65 -3.56 10.72
N LEU A 321 6.28 -2.28 10.88
CA LEU A 321 5.78 -1.74 12.15
C LEU A 321 4.43 -2.34 12.57
N GLU A 322 3.52 -2.60 11.62
CA GLU A 322 2.24 -3.28 11.90
C GLU A 322 2.48 -4.68 12.50
N ARG A 323 3.47 -5.41 11.99
CA ARG A 323 3.84 -6.72 12.52
C ARG A 323 4.54 -6.63 13.87
N VAL A 324 5.40 -5.64 14.08
CA VAL A 324 5.98 -5.37 15.42
C VAL A 324 4.87 -5.07 16.42
N PHE A 325 3.88 -4.25 16.05
CA PHE A 325 2.74 -3.95 16.91
C PHE A 325 1.94 -5.22 17.26
N LYS A 326 1.66 -6.08 16.26
CA LYS A 326 0.99 -7.36 16.48
C LYS A 326 1.79 -8.25 17.44
N TRP A 327 3.10 -8.37 17.22
CA TRP A 327 4.00 -9.14 18.07
C TRP A 327 4.06 -8.61 19.51
N LEU A 328 4.07 -7.28 19.71
CA LEU A 328 4.00 -6.67 21.05
C LEU A 328 2.68 -7.01 21.74
N LEU A 329 1.55 -6.91 21.02
CA LEU A 329 0.22 -7.24 21.55
C LEU A 329 0.13 -8.72 21.95
N GLU A 330 0.67 -9.62 21.14
CA GLU A 330 0.72 -11.05 21.43
C GLU A 330 1.63 -11.32 22.61
N THR A 331 2.83 -10.76 22.64
CA THR A 331 3.76 -10.88 23.78
C THR A 331 3.10 -10.43 25.08
N LYS A 332 2.40 -9.29 25.06
CA LYS A 332 1.63 -8.82 26.21
C LYS A 332 0.60 -9.86 26.66
N LYS A 333 -0.25 -10.34 25.75
CA LYS A 333 -1.30 -11.34 26.05
C LYS A 333 -0.75 -12.64 26.65
N HIS A 334 0.40 -13.12 26.17
CA HIS A 334 0.98 -14.38 26.61
C HIS A 334 1.60 -14.30 28.01
N TYR A 335 2.15 -13.14 28.40
CA TYR A 335 2.92 -12.99 29.64
C TYR A 335 2.20 -12.18 30.74
N ASP A 336 1.11 -11.45 30.45
CA ASP A 336 0.35 -10.67 31.45
C ASP A 336 -0.74 -11.47 32.22
N CYS A 337 -0.98 -12.75 31.87
CA CYS A 337 -2.22 -13.44 32.26
C CYS A 337 -2.23 -14.21 33.61
N PHE A 338 -1.31 -13.96 34.55
CA PHE A 338 -1.16 -14.84 35.74
C PHE A 338 -0.95 -14.05 37.06
N GLN A 339 -1.43 -14.61 38.21
CA GLN A 339 -1.52 -13.96 39.55
C GLN A 339 -0.76 -14.69 40.71
N ASN A 340 0.12 -15.68 40.46
CA ASN A 340 0.93 -16.40 41.46
C ASN A 340 2.48 -16.21 41.39
N ARG A 341 3.26 -16.78 42.31
CA ARG A 341 4.75 -16.68 42.33
C ARG A 341 5.46 -17.14 41.03
N ALA A 342 4.81 -17.95 40.19
CA ALA A 342 5.29 -18.31 38.84
C ALA A 342 5.26 -17.11 37.86
N ASP A 343 4.48 -16.07 38.16
CA ASP A 343 4.30 -14.89 37.32
C ASP A 343 5.57 -14.06 37.21
N LEU A 344 6.37 -13.96 38.28
CA LEU A 344 7.57 -13.13 38.24
C LEU A 344 8.61 -13.74 37.29
N GLU A 345 8.69 -15.07 37.19
CA GLU A 345 9.56 -15.72 36.22
C GLU A 345 9.01 -15.60 34.78
N MET A 346 7.69 -15.64 34.60
CA MET A 346 7.09 -15.41 33.28
C MET A 346 7.27 -13.97 32.80
N VAL A 347 7.04 -12.98 33.66
CA VAL A 347 7.28 -11.56 33.36
C VAL A 347 8.76 -11.31 33.09
N LYS A 348 9.68 -11.92 33.86
CA LYS A 348 11.12 -11.87 33.53
C LYS A 348 11.42 -12.48 32.17
N THR A 349 10.79 -13.60 31.82
CA THR A 349 10.97 -14.24 30.51
C THR A 349 10.45 -13.33 29.39
N GLY A 350 9.26 -12.74 29.55
CA GLY A 350 8.69 -11.75 28.64
C GLY A 350 9.59 -10.52 28.50
N ALA A 351 10.11 -9.97 29.61
CA ALA A 351 11.04 -8.84 29.61
C ALA A 351 12.38 -9.16 28.90
N LEU A 352 12.90 -10.37 29.06
CA LEU A 352 14.09 -10.84 28.35
C LEU A 352 13.83 -10.98 26.85
N LEU A 353 12.69 -11.55 26.46
CA LEU A 353 12.28 -11.65 25.06
C LEU A 353 12.09 -10.27 24.43
N LEU A 354 11.32 -9.40 25.11
CA LEU A 354 11.09 -8.01 24.71
C LEU A 354 12.42 -7.30 24.51
N SER A 355 13.31 -7.35 25.49
CA SER A 355 14.65 -6.76 25.40
C SER A 355 15.46 -7.31 24.23
N SER A 356 15.37 -8.61 23.95
CA SER A 356 16.16 -9.27 22.92
C SER A 356 15.70 -8.93 21.51
N CYS A 357 14.39 -8.75 21.29
CA CYS A 357 13.85 -8.34 19.99
C CYS A 357 13.85 -6.82 19.83
N TRP A 358 13.55 -6.07 20.89
CA TRP A 358 13.47 -4.60 20.87
C TRP A 358 14.82 -3.94 20.56
N LYS A 359 15.94 -4.59 20.89
CA LYS A 359 17.27 -4.10 20.49
C LYS A 359 17.42 -3.94 18.98
N HIS A 360 16.66 -4.74 18.21
CA HIS A 360 16.60 -4.63 16.75
C HIS A 360 15.41 -3.76 16.32
N TYR A 361 14.20 -4.06 16.78
CA TYR A 361 13.00 -3.32 16.37
C TYR A 361 13.05 -1.83 16.74
N GLY A 362 13.52 -1.48 17.93
CA GLY A 362 13.64 -0.08 18.35
C GLY A 362 14.64 0.70 17.50
N VAL A 363 15.81 0.11 17.22
CA VAL A 363 16.82 0.71 16.32
C VAL A 363 16.24 0.91 14.92
N LEU A 364 15.53 -0.10 14.42
CA LEU A 364 14.89 -0.09 13.10
C LEU A 364 13.58 0.72 13.04
N SER A 365 13.08 1.26 14.16
CA SER A 365 11.88 2.11 14.21
C SER A 365 12.18 3.62 14.21
N HIS A 366 13.45 4.01 14.36
CA HIS A 366 13.86 5.43 14.32
C HIS A 366 13.45 6.15 13.03
N LEU A 367 13.19 7.45 13.15
CA LEU A 367 12.80 8.32 12.03
C LEU A 367 13.99 9.12 11.50
N GLU A 368 14.86 9.65 12.37
CA GLU A 368 16.09 10.34 11.94
C GLU A 368 17.31 9.41 11.97
N ASP A 369 18.00 9.31 10.82
CA ASP A 369 19.17 8.46 10.59
C ASP A 369 20.50 9.24 10.69
N ASN A 370 21.16 9.21 11.85
CA ASN A 370 22.52 9.77 11.98
C ASN A 370 23.63 8.71 11.83
N ASN A 371 23.37 7.42 12.10
CA ASN A 371 24.41 6.35 12.13
C ASN A 371 24.13 5.11 11.25
N SER A 372 22.89 4.86 10.84
CA SER A 372 22.48 3.66 10.09
C SER A 372 23.07 3.57 8.67
N ALA A 373 23.52 4.71 8.12
CA ALA A 373 24.12 4.77 6.79
C ALA A 373 25.40 3.91 6.64
N HIS A 374 26.07 3.55 7.73
CA HIS A 374 27.32 2.76 7.70
C HIS A 374 27.15 1.31 8.18
N GLN A 375 26.04 0.97 8.85
CA GLN A 375 25.85 -0.35 9.50
C GLN A 375 24.79 -1.24 8.84
N TYR A 376 24.01 -0.71 7.87
CA TYR A 376 22.93 -1.49 7.26
C TYR A 376 23.41 -2.77 6.55
N LYS A 377 24.63 -2.78 6.00
CA LYS A 377 25.19 -3.97 5.33
C LYS A 377 25.42 -5.13 6.30
N GLU A 378 25.96 -4.84 7.48
CA GLU A 378 26.20 -5.84 8.52
C GLU A 378 24.88 -6.40 9.06
N LEU A 379 23.89 -5.52 9.29
CA LEU A 379 22.56 -5.95 9.75
C LEU A 379 21.83 -6.77 8.69
N LEU A 380 21.94 -6.39 7.42
CA LEU A 380 21.33 -7.11 6.30
C LEU A 380 21.91 -8.53 6.19
N ASP A 381 23.24 -8.66 6.22
CA ASP A 381 23.94 -9.95 6.22
C ASP A 381 23.54 -10.82 7.42
N GLN A 382 23.46 -10.23 8.61
CA GLN A 382 23.03 -10.92 9.83
C GLN A 382 21.61 -11.46 9.73
N TYR A 383 20.65 -10.65 9.23
CA TYR A 383 19.25 -11.07 9.15
C TYR A 383 19.03 -12.10 8.04
N LEU A 384 19.71 -11.97 6.89
CA LEU A 384 19.63 -12.96 5.81
C LEU A 384 20.23 -14.30 6.24
N SER A 385 21.41 -14.28 6.87
CA SER A 385 22.05 -15.48 7.42
C SER A 385 21.18 -16.12 8.50
N GLY A 386 20.49 -15.32 9.32
CA GLY A 386 19.52 -15.80 10.31
C GLY A 386 18.38 -16.59 9.69
N ILE A 387 17.74 -16.06 8.64
CA ILE A 387 16.66 -16.76 7.94
C ILE A 387 17.16 -18.06 7.32
N GLN A 388 18.31 -18.05 6.63
CA GLN A 388 18.90 -19.25 6.04
C GLN A 388 19.15 -20.33 7.08
N PHE A 389 19.81 -19.98 8.19
CA PHE A 389 20.14 -20.92 9.24
C PHE A 389 18.91 -21.61 9.83
N TYR A 390 17.85 -20.86 10.12
CA TYR A 390 16.64 -21.47 10.69
C TYR A 390 15.82 -22.22 9.63
N ALA A 391 15.76 -21.72 8.39
CA ALA A 391 15.09 -22.42 7.29
C ALA A 391 15.69 -23.80 6.99
N ASP A 392 17.02 -23.92 6.98
CA ASP A 392 17.71 -25.19 6.70
C ASP A 392 17.53 -26.21 7.85
N ASN A 393 17.58 -25.75 9.10
CA ASN A 393 17.43 -26.63 10.27
C ASN A 393 15.98 -27.14 10.46
N HIS A 394 14.98 -26.43 9.93
CA HIS A 394 13.57 -26.89 9.94
C HIS A 394 13.32 -28.12 9.07
N ALA A 395 14.16 -28.37 8.07
CA ALA A 395 14.04 -29.54 7.20
C ALA A 395 14.43 -30.84 7.92
N GLU A 396 15.26 -30.77 8.97
CA GLU A 396 15.89 -31.93 9.61
C GLU A 396 15.37 -32.25 11.04
N GLU A 397 14.70 -31.33 11.74
CA GLU A 397 14.30 -31.53 13.15
C GLU A 397 12.90 -32.16 13.38
N SER A 398 12.83 -33.04 14.40
CA SER A 398 11.63 -33.73 14.88
C SER A 398 10.54 -32.77 15.43
N SER A 399 9.28 -33.17 15.31
CA SER A 399 8.03 -32.38 15.38
C SER A 399 7.76 -31.50 16.62
N SER A 400 8.59 -31.49 17.66
CA SER A 400 8.36 -30.67 18.86
C SER A 400 9.01 -29.28 18.84
N ASN A 401 9.95 -29.02 17.92
CA ASN A 401 10.72 -27.76 17.84
C ASN A 401 10.31 -26.85 16.67
N LYS A 402 9.41 -27.30 15.79
CA LYS A 402 9.09 -26.65 14.51
C LYS A 402 8.50 -25.24 14.66
N ASP A 403 7.68 -25.01 15.68
CA ASP A 403 7.06 -23.69 15.91
C ASP A 403 8.10 -22.64 16.32
N SER A 404 9.16 -23.04 17.03
CA SER A 404 10.14 -22.10 17.58
C SER A 404 10.97 -21.40 16.49
N GLY A 405 11.37 -22.11 15.44
CA GLY A 405 12.14 -21.49 14.38
C GLY A 405 11.28 -20.71 13.39
N VAL A 406 9.98 -21.00 13.25
CA VAL A 406 9.07 -20.19 12.41
C VAL A 406 8.93 -18.78 13.00
N GLU A 407 8.76 -18.69 14.32
CA GLU A 407 8.72 -17.40 15.03
C GLU A 407 10.04 -16.60 14.89
N ILE A 408 11.19 -17.30 14.85
CA ILE A 408 12.49 -16.65 14.61
C ILE A 408 12.60 -16.16 13.16
N ILE A 409 12.09 -16.91 12.17
CA ILE A 409 12.03 -16.46 10.78
C ILE A 409 11.13 -15.22 10.66
N LYS A 410 9.95 -15.20 11.30
CA LYS A 410 9.09 -14.00 11.38
C LYS A 410 9.84 -12.81 11.94
N PHE A 411 10.61 -13.02 13.03
CA PHE A 411 11.42 -11.97 13.62
C PHE A 411 12.41 -11.36 12.62
N PHE A 412 13.17 -12.18 11.90
CA PHE A 412 14.14 -11.71 10.91
C PHE A 412 13.49 -11.07 9.67
N LEU A 413 12.39 -11.62 9.16
CA LEU A 413 11.62 -11.02 8.06
C LEU A 413 11.06 -9.64 8.43
N ASN A 414 10.60 -9.47 9.66
CA ASN A 414 10.15 -8.18 10.16
C ASN A 414 11.32 -7.19 10.26
N CYS A 415 12.48 -7.64 10.75
CA CYS A 415 13.70 -6.81 10.77
C CYS A 415 14.12 -6.40 9.35
N LEU A 416 14.07 -7.30 8.37
CA LEU A 416 14.34 -6.99 6.97
C LEU A 416 13.35 -5.98 6.40
N SER A 417 12.06 -6.15 6.67
CA SER A 417 11.01 -5.22 6.22
C SER A 417 11.25 -3.81 6.76
N LEU A 418 11.59 -3.68 8.05
CA LEU A 418 11.91 -2.40 8.65
C LEU A 418 13.21 -1.80 8.09
N LEU A 419 14.25 -2.61 7.93
CA LEU A 419 15.55 -2.15 7.43
C LEU A 419 15.45 -1.65 5.99
N LEU A 420 14.93 -2.49 5.08
CA LEU A 420 14.79 -2.17 3.66
C LEU A 420 13.78 -1.05 3.42
N GLY A 421 12.71 -0.98 4.21
CA GLY A 421 11.69 0.06 4.12
C GLY A 421 12.22 1.47 4.40
N ARG A 422 13.26 1.58 5.24
CA ARG A 422 13.87 2.87 5.63
C ARG A 422 14.92 3.40 4.67
N LEU A 423 15.52 2.53 3.87
CA LEU A 423 16.60 2.94 2.97
C LEU A 423 16.06 3.99 1.98
N ASP A 424 16.83 5.07 1.81
CA ASP A 424 16.61 6.00 0.70
C ASP A 424 16.83 5.28 -0.63
N ASP A 425 16.29 5.81 -1.73
CA ASP A 425 16.30 5.10 -3.02
C ASP A 425 17.72 4.79 -3.51
N LYS A 426 18.70 5.64 -3.17
CA LYS A 426 20.11 5.41 -3.53
C LYS A 426 20.70 4.23 -2.76
N LYS A 427 20.54 4.20 -1.44
CA LYS A 427 21.02 3.12 -0.57
C LYS A 427 20.26 1.83 -0.83
N PHE A 428 18.96 1.90 -1.08
CA PHE A 428 18.15 0.73 -1.44
C PHE A 428 18.70 0.07 -2.70
N ARG A 429 18.95 0.86 -3.76
CA ARG A 429 19.61 0.34 -4.97
C ARG A 429 20.97 -0.28 -4.69
N THR A 430 21.83 0.37 -3.90
CA THR A 430 23.13 -0.22 -3.51
C THR A 430 22.98 -1.52 -2.72
N ALA A 431 22.00 -1.62 -1.82
CA ALA A 431 21.71 -2.85 -1.11
C ALA A 431 21.23 -3.95 -2.05
N MET A 432 20.39 -3.60 -3.02
CA MET A 432 19.91 -4.53 -4.04
C MET A 432 21.05 -4.98 -4.96
N THR A 433 21.97 -4.11 -5.41
CA THR A 433 23.15 -4.51 -6.20
C THR A 433 24.06 -5.50 -5.46
N ASP A 434 24.26 -5.28 -4.16
CA ASP A 434 25.20 -6.05 -3.36
C ASP A 434 24.61 -7.37 -2.85
N PHE A 435 23.34 -7.36 -2.42
CA PHE A 435 22.68 -8.48 -1.73
C PHE A 435 21.45 -9.03 -2.45
N GLY A 436 21.03 -8.45 -3.58
CA GLY A 436 19.74 -8.75 -4.23
C GLY A 436 19.54 -10.22 -4.60
N SER A 437 20.61 -10.92 -5.03
CA SER A 437 20.56 -12.36 -5.31
C SER A 437 20.39 -13.21 -4.04
N GLN A 438 21.04 -12.81 -2.94
CA GLN A 438 20.87 -13.48 -1.65
C GLN A 438 19.48 -13.22 -1.10
N ILE A 439 18.99 -11.98 -1.15
CA ILE A 439 17.63 -11.60 -0.74
C ILE A 439 16.61 -12.43 -1.53
N SER A 440 16.72 -12.46 -2.86
CA SER A 440 15.78 -13.23 -3.67
C SER A 440 15.82 -14.70 -3.34
N GLN A 441 17.00 -15.33 -3.26
CA GLN A 441 17.13 -16.74 -2.91
C GLN A 441 16.51 -17.06 -1.54
N VAL A 442 16.77 -16.23 -0.53
CA VAL A 442 16.25 -16.42 0.83
C VAL A 442 14.74 -16.27 0.87
N LEU A 443 14.19 -15.25 0.22
CA LEU A 443 12.76 -15.02 0.21
C LEU A 443 12.01 -16.07 -0.62
N MET A 444 12.60 -16.54 -1.72
CA MET A 444 12.03 -17.61 -2.55
C MET A 444 11.81 -18.89 -1.74
N SER A 445 12.78 -19.28 -0.89
CA SER A 445 12.62 -20.47 -0.05
C SER A 445 11.54 -20.31 1.03
N GLN A 446 11.16 -19.09 1.39
CA GLN A 446 10.09 -18.83 2.36
C GLN A 446 8.69 -18.89 1.75
N LEU A 447 8.53 -18.79 0.42
CA LEU A 447 7.23 -18.85 -0.24
C LEU A 447 6.58 -20.24 -0.15
N SER A 448 7.38 -21.29 0.01
CA SER A 448 6.91 -22.66 0.22
C SER A 448 6.66 -22.99 1.71
N CYS A 449 6.75 -22.01 2.61
CA CYS A 449 6.49 -22.23 4.05
C CYS A 449 5.00 -22.56 4.29
N ALA A 450 4.69 -23.26 5.39
CA ALA A 450 3.30 -23.53 5.78
C ALA A 450 2.64 -22.34 6.50
N ASP A 451 3.43 -21.41 7.06
CA ASP A 451 2.93 -20.26 7.82
C ASP A 451 2.62 -19.08 6.89
N GLU A 452 1.35 -18.64 6.90
CA GLU A 452 0.87 -17.57 6.03
C GLU A 452 1.52 -16.20 6.33
N GLU A 453 1.96 -15.93 7.56
CA GLU A 453 2.60 -14.66 7.92
C GLU A 453 4.04 -14.59 7.41
N VAL A 454 4.74 -15.72 7.39
CA VAL A 454 6.06 -15.85 6.75
C VAL A 454 5.95 -15.60 5.25
N ILE A 455 4.96 -16.22 4.59
CA ILE A 455 4.68 -16.00 3.17
C ILE A 455 4.35 -14.53 2.90
N ASP A 456 3.41 -13.94 3.64
CA ASP A 456 3.05 -12.52 3.52
C ASP A 456 4.27 -11.61 3.75
N GLY A 457 5.20 -12.02 4.62
CA GLY A 457 6.49 -11.35 4.82
C GLY A 457 7.39 -11.34 3.62
N ALA A 458 7.57 -12.49 2.99
CA ALA A 458 8.35 -12.59 1.77
C ALA A 458 7.69 -11.78 0.64
N ILE A 459 6.38 -11.91 0.45
CA ILE A 459 5.62 -11.18 -0.58
C ILE A 459 5.75 -9.67 -0.37
N CYS A 460 5.58 -9.15 0.84
CA CYS A 460 5.69 -7.71 1.11
C CYS A 460 7.07 -7.15 0.69
N ILE A 461 8.15 -7.89 0.99
CA ILE A 461 9.50 -7.48 0.57
C ILE A 461 9.65 -7.59 -0.95
N PHE A 462 9.15 -8.66 -1.58
CA PHE A 462 9.15 -8.77 -3.04
C PHE A 462 8.39 -7.62 -3.73
N LYS A 463 7.22 -7.24 -3.23
CA LYS A 463 6.46 -6.08 -3.73
C LYS A 463 7.31 -4.81 -3.67
N ALA A 464 8.00 -4.58 -2.57
CA ALA A 464 8.88 -3.41 -2.45
C ALA A 464 10.06 -3.47 -3.43
N VAL A 465 10.67 -4.65 -3.63
CA VAL A 465 11.78 -4.83 -4.59
C VAL A 465 11.32 -4.64 -6.04
N LEU A 466 10.15 -5.16 -6.41
CA LEU A 466 9.61 -5.11 -7.78
C LEU A 466 8.95 -3.77 -8.13
N PHE A 467 8.24 -3.13 -7.20
CA PHE A 467 7.46 -1.93 -7.50
C PHE A 467 8.24 -0.63 -7.28
N ARG A 468 9.17 -0.60 -6.31
CA ARG A 468 9.98 0.59 -6.04
C ARG A 468 11.00 0.86 -7.15
N THR A 469 11.42 -0.19 -7.84
CA THR A 469 12.31 -0.12 -9.03
C THR A 469 11.57 0.36 -10.27
N ASN A 470 10.28 0.05 -10.43
CA ASN A 470 9.47 0.43 -11.61
C ASN A 470 8.95 1.88 -11.62
N LEU A 471 8.83 2.55 -10.47
CA LEU A 471 8.39 3.96 -10.39
C LEU A 471 9.51 4.96 -10.74
N SER A 472 10.76 4.51 -10.73
CA SER A 472 11.94 5.28 -11.12
C SER A 472 12.13 5.20 -12.64
N LYS A 473 11.53 6.14 -13.39
CA LYS A 473 11.56 6.26 -14.86
C LYS A 473 12.97 6.41 -15.50
N SER A 474 14.06 6.09 -14.82
CA SER A 474 15.41 6.39 -15.31
C SER A 474 16.45 5.50 -14.62
N ASN A 475 16.75 4.33 -15.21
CA ASN A 475 18.12 3.84 -15.48
C ASN A 475 18.10 2.40 -16.04
N LEU A 476 18.85 2.18 -17.12
CA LEU A 476 19.00 0.89 -17.82
C LEU A 476 19.59 -0.24 -16.96
N GLU A 477 20.25 0.09 -15.83
CA GLU A 477 20.87 -0.88 -14.93
C GLU A 477 19.89 -1.47 -13.88
N ASP A 478 18.79 -0.77 -13.56
CA ASP A 478 17.80 -1.21 -12.57
C ASP A 478 16.95 -2.41 -13.07
N ASN A 479 16.85 -2.61 -14.40
CA ASN A 479 16.13 -3.75 -14.99
C ASN A 479 16.82 -5.11 -14.79
N ARG A 480 18.15 -5.17 -14.64
CA ARG A 480 18.89 -6.45 -14.61
C ARG A 480 18.52 -7.35 -13.44
N GLN A 481 18.06 -6.78 -12.33
CA GLN A 481 17.69 -7.56 -11.15
C GLN A 481 16.25 -8.05 -11.20
N ILE A 482 15.33 -7.21 -11.71
CA ILE A 482 13.97 -7.65 -12.01
C ILE A 482 14.02 -8.77 -13.05
N GLU A 483 14.86 -8.62 -14.09
CA GLU A 483 15.13 -9.65 -15.10
C GLU A 483 15.66 -10.97 -14.51
N ALA A 484 16.32 -10.95 -13.34
CA ALA A 484 16.80 -12.16 -12.67
C ALA A 484 15.76 -12.79 -11.72
N ILE A 485 14.97 -11.96 -11.02
CA ILE A 485 14.00 -12.42 -10.01
C ILE A 485 12.71 -12.89 -10.68
N LEU A 486 12.22 -12.14 -11.67
CA LEU A 486 10.89 -12.35 -12.26
C LEU A 486 10.76 -13.71 -12.96
N PRO A 487 11.74 -14.23 -13.72
CA PRO A 487 11.67 -15.59 -14.27
C PRO A 487 11.58 -16.66 -13.17
N SER A 488 12.26 -16.44 -12.04
CA SER A 488 12.23 -17.38 -10.90
C SER A 488 10.84 -17.40 -10.23
N LEU A 489 10.20 -16.23 -10.09
CA LEU A 489 8.82 -16.15 -9.59
C LEU A 489 7.82 -16.77 -10.57
N LEU A 490 7.99 -16.56 -11.87
CA LEU A 490 7.15 -17.18 -12.91
C LEU A 490 7.29 -18.71 -12.92
N HIS A 491 8.48 -19.24 -12.62
CA HIS A 491 8.68 -20.69 -12.51
C HIS A 491 7.88 -21.30 -11.34
N LEU A 492 7.64 -20.56 -10.26
CA LEU A 492 6.79 -21.05 -9.16
C LEU A 492 5.32 -21.26 -9.59
N LEU A 493 4.87 -20.65 -10.68
CA LEU A 493 3.55 -20.93 -11.24
C LEU A 493 3.48 -22.28 -11.97
N ASP A 494 4.60 -22.98 -12.13
CA ASP A 494 4.64 -24.22 -12.91
C ASP A 494 4.12 -25.44 -12.13
N GLU A 495 4.16 -25.37 -10.81
CA GLU A 495 3.57 -26.34 -9.89
C GLU A 495 2.38 -25.73 -9.16
N ARG A 496 1.45 -26.56 -8.67
CA ARG A 496 0.28 -26.08 -7.91
C ARG A 496 0.46 -26.32 -6.43
N ASP A 497 1.37 -25.58 -5.83
CA ASP A 497 1.72 -25.66 -4.42
C ASP A 497 1.37 -24.36 -3.65
N ALA A 498 1.77 -24.29 -2.38
CA ALA A 498 1.56 -23.09 -1.57
C ALA A 498 2.31 -21.86 -2.11
N ALA A 499 3.48 -22.06 -2.72
CA ALA A 499 4.28 -21.00 -3.30
C ALA A 499 3.62 -20.41 -4.56
N ALA A 500 3.03 -21.24 -5.41
CA ALA A 500 2.25 -20.79 -6.56
C ALA A 500 1.09 -19.89 -6.10
N LYS A 501 0.30 -20.34 -5.12
CA LYS A 501 -0.81 -19.56 -4.55
C LYS A 501 -0.34 -18.21 -3.99
N ALA A 502 0.83 -18.19 -3.34
CA ALA A 502 1.43 -16.97 -2.80
C ALA A 502 1.82 -15.96 -3.90
N VAL A 503 2.37 -16.45 -5.01
CA VAL A 503 2.94 -15.62 -6.07
C VAL A 503 1.90 -15.16 -7.09
N VAL A 504 0.75 -15.85 -7.22
CA VAL A 504 -0.35 -15.49 -8.14
C VAL A 504 -0.73 -14.00 -8.01
N ASN A 505 -1.04 -13.54 -6.80
CA ASN A 505 -1.44 -12.16 -6.56
C ASN A 505 -0.28 -11.18 -6.80
N LEU A 506 0.94 -11.55 -6.42
CA LEU A 506 2.14 -10.73 -6.66
C LEU A 506 2.37 -10.48 -8.16
N ILE A 507 2.24 -11.51 -8.98
CA ILE A 507 2.41 -11.41 -10.45
C ILE A 507 1.26 -10.62 -11.06
N ALA A 508 0.02 -10.84 -10.62
CA ALA A 508 -1.13 -10.07 -11.07
C ALA A 508 -0.95 -8.56 -10.80
N GLU A 509 -0.54 -8.18 -9.58
CA GLU A 509 -0.23 -6.79 -9.24
C GLU A 509 0.94 -6.24 -10.08
N TYR A 510 1.96 -7.05 -10.34
CA TYR A 510 3.09 -6.65 -11.20
C TYR A 510 2.66 -6.38 -12.64
N CYS A 511 1.85 -7.28 -13.24
CA CYS A 511 1.29 -7.11 -14.58
C CYS A 511 0.41 -5.86 -14.71
N SER A 512 -0.27 -5.47 -13.62
CA SER A 512 -1.07 -4.24 -13.59
C SER A 512 -0.21 -2.97 -13.63
N ILE A 513 0.98 -2.98 -13.05
CA ILE A 513 1.84 -1.79 -12.95
C ILE A 513 2.80 -1.67 -14.14
N CYS A 514 3.18 -2.80 -14.74
CA CYS A 514 4.23 -2.85 -15.76
C CYS A 514 3.69 -2.56 -17.18
N PRO A 515 4.22 -1.54 -17.88
CA PRO A 515 3.73 -1.14 -19.20
C PRO A 515 4.25 -1.99 -20.37
N ASP A 516 5.28 -2.83 -20.16
CA ASP A 516 5.95 -3.57 -21.25
C ASP A 516 5.19 -4.83 -21.68
N GLY A 517 4.24 -5.30 -20.88
CA GLY A 517 3.43 -6.49 -21.14
C GLY A 517 4.20 -7.81 -21.17
N TRP A 518 5.54 -7.84 -20.96
CA TRP A 518 6.34 -9.07 -21.09
C TRP A 518 5.92 -10.13 -20.08
N CYS A 519 5.73 -9.72 -18.82
CA CYS A 519 5.30 -10.62 -17.76
C CYS A 519 3.92 -11.22 -18.06
N LEU A 520 3.00 -10.39 -18.56
CA LEU A 520 1.68 -10.85 -18.97
C LEU A 520 1.77 -11.86 -20.12
N GLN A 521 2.58 -11.61 -21.15
CA GLN A 521 2.78 -12.56 -22.25
C GLN A 521 3.30 -13.91 -21.75
N GLU A 522 4.20 -13.91 -20.77
CA GLU A 522 4.77 -15.13 -20.21
C GLU A 522 3.77 -15.91 -19.34
N VAL A 523 2.83 -15.22 -18.69
CA VAL A 523 1.64 -15.82 -18.06
C VAL A 523 0.69 -16.39 -19.11
N LEU A 524 0.39 -15.65 -20.18
CA LEU A 524 -0.51 -16.09 -21.25
C LEU A 524 0.03 -17.34 -21.97
N LYS A 525 1.33 -17.44 -22.22
CA LYS A 525 1.95 -18.68 -22.76
C LYS A 525 1.70 -19.91 -21.89
N ARG A 526 1.61 -19.74 -20.56
CA ARG A 526 1.33 -20.85 -19.63
C ARG A 526 -0.13 -21.32 -19.70
N ILE A 527 -1.05 -20.48 -20.17
CA ILE A 527 -2.44 -20.88 -20.45
C ILE A 527 -2.49 -21.91 -21.59
N ASP A 528 -1.59 -21.79 -22.56
CA ASP A 528 -1.49 -22.70 -23.71
C ASP A 528 -0.57 -23.91 -23.44
N SER A 529 -0.03 -24.03 -22.23
CA SER A 529 0.83 -25.16 -21.85
C SER A 529 0.07 -26.49 -21.82
N GLU A 530 0.77 -27.60 -22.06
CA GLU A 530 0.23 -28.96 -21.86
C GLU A 530 0.00 -29.29 -20.37
N ASN A 531 0.72 -28.65 -19.45
CA ASN A 531 0.61 -28.91 -18.01
C ASN A 531 -0.64 -28.24 -17.40
N VAL A 532 -1.53 -29.06 -16.82
CA VAL A 532 -2.76 -28.60 -16.17
C VAL A 532 -2.48 -27.61 -15.02
N ALA A 533 -1.44 -27.83 -14.23
CA ALA A 533 -1.08 -26.95 -13.10
C ALA A 533 -0.71 -25.54 -13.59
N GLN A 534 0.15 -25.46 -14.61
CA GLN A 534 0.53 -24.20 -15.27
C GLN A 534 -0.68 -23.44 -15.79
N ARG A 535 -1.59 -24.14 -16.50
CA ARG A 535 -2.79 -23.51 -17.02
C ARG A 535 -3.69 -22.96 -15.91
N MET A 536 -3.88 -23.72 -14.84
CA MET A 536 -4.72 -23.28 -13.71
C MET A 536 -4.14 -22.06 -13.00
N ASN A 537 -2.86 -22.10 -12.65
CA ASN A 537 -2.21 -20.98 -11.98
C ASN A 537 -2.18 -19.73 -12.86
N ALA A 538 -1.97 -19.88 -14.18
CA ALA A 538 -2.03 -18.76 -15.11
C ALA A 538 -3.43 -18.13 -15.17
N VAL A 539 -4.49 -18.94 -15.17
CA VAL A 539 -5.87 -18.43 -15.12
C VAL A 539 -6.17 -17.78 -13.77
N ASP A 540 -5.63 -18.29 -12.66
CA ASP A 540 -5.72 -17.67 -11.35
C ASP A 540 -5.06 -16.27 -11.35
N VAL A 541 -3.88 -16.10 -11.99
CA VAL A 541 -3.23 -14.78 -12.17
C VAL A 541 -4.11 -13.83 -13.00
N ILE A 542 -4.67 -14.29 -14.12
CA ILE A 542 -5.56 -13.47 -14.96
C ILE A 542 -6.82 -13.07 -14.20
N SER A 543 -7.38 -13.97 -13.38
CA SER A 543 -8.52 -13.67 -12.52
C SER A 543 -8.23 -12.49 -11.60
N ASP A 544 -7.12 -12.54 -10.86
CA ASP A 544 -6.72 -11.46 -9.95
C ASP A 544 -6.39 -10.17 -10.71
N LEU A 545 -5.75 -10.26 -11.88
CA LEU A 545 -5.45 -9.11 -12.73
C LEU A 545 -6.71 -8.38 -13.21
N ILE A 546 -7.73 -9.14 -13.64
CA ILE A 546 -9.02 -8.58 -14.06
C ILE A 546 -9.68 -7.87 -12.88
N HIS A 547 -9.67 -8.48 -11.68
CA HIS A 547 -10.25 -7.86 -10.49
C HIS A 547 -9.55 -6.56 -10.10
N ILE A 548 -8.22 -6.50 -10.15
CA ILE A 548 -7.43 -5.29 -9.89
C ILE A 548 -7.77 -4.20 -10.92
N SER A 549 -7.90 -4.57 -12.19
CA SER A 549 -8.08 -3.62 -13.30
C SER A 549 -9.53 -3.12 -13.46
N SER A 550 -10.52 -3.88 -12.97
CA SER A 550 -11.95 -3.57 -13.14
C SER A 550 -12.42 -2.27 -12.46
N GLY A 551 -11.64 -1.74 -11.51
CA GLY A 551 -11.97 -0.52 -10.76
C GLY A 551 -11.27 0.75 -11.24
N SER A 552 -10.38 0.67 -12.23
CA SER A 552 -9.46 1.76 -12.60
C SER A 552 -9.45 2.01 -14.10
N VAL A 553 -9.71 3.25 -14.49
CA VAL A 553 -9.65 3.69 -15.89
C VAL A 553 -8.17 3.74 -16.31
N ASN A 554 -7.77 2.92 -17.30
CA ASN A 554 -6.46 2.92 -17.98
C ASN A 554 -5.28 2.12 -17.37
N VAL A 555 -5.51 1.03 -16.65
CA VAL A 555 -4.38 0.20 -16.14
C VAL A 555 -3.73 -0.67 -17.22
N LEU A 556 -4.51 -1.28 -18.11
CA LEU A 556 -4.00 -2.11 -19.22
C LEU A 556 -4.30 -1.47 -20.57
N SER A 557 -3.42 -1.68 -21.55
CA SER A 557 -3.64 -1.24 -22.94
C SER A 557 -4.73 -2.09 -23.62
N GLN A 558 -5.33 -1.56 -24.68
CA GLN A 558 -6.34 -2.28 -25.46
C GLN A 558 -5.79 -3.58 -26.08
N GLU A 559 -4.52 -3.58 -26.48
CA GLU A 559 -3.83 -4.77 -27.02
C GLU A 559 -3.72 -5.89 -25.97
N MET A 560 -3.32 -5.56 -24.74
CA MET A 560 -3.22 -6.54 -23.65
C MET A 560 -4.60 -7.12 -23.29
N TRP A 561 -5.65 -6.31 -23.30
CA TRP A 561 -7.01 -6.79 -23.10
C TRP A 561 -7.48 -7.73 -24.20
N GLN A 562 -7.12 -7.46 -25.46
CA GLN A 562 -7.43 -8.34 -26.59
C GLN A 562 -6.70 -9.68 -26.45
N ASP A 563 -5.43 -9.68 -26.05
CA ASP A 563 -4.67 -10.90 -25.83
C ASP A 563 -5.27 -11.75 -24.70
N ILE A 564 -5.63 -11.14 -23.57
CA ILE A 564 -6.32 -11.81 -22.46
C ILE A 564 -7.64 -12.43 -22.94
N ALA A 565 -8.45 -11.67 -23.68
CA ALA A 565 -9.72 -12.12 -24.22
C ALA A 565 -9.54 -13.36 -25.12
N ASN A 566 -8.55 -13.33 -26.02
CA ASN A 566 -8.28 -14.42 -26.95
C ASN A 566 -7.89 -15.73 -26.23
N HIS A 567 -7.01 -15.66 -25.22
CA HIS A 567 -6.59 -16.85 -24.47
C HIS A 567 -7.70 -17.41 -23.57
N LEU A 568 -8.52 -16.55 -22.95
CA LEU A 568 -9.69 -17.00 -22.18
C LEU A 568 -10.76 -17.65 -23.06
N LEU A 569 -10.98 -17.14 -24.27
CA LEU A 569 -11.85 -17.79 -25.26
C LEU A 569 -11.27 -19.16 -25.68
N GLY A 570 -9.95 -19.27 -25.80
CA GLY A 570 -9.24 -20.55 -25.98
C GLY A 570 -9.50 -21.53 -24.83
N CYS A 571 -9.53 -21.04 -23.58
CA CYS A 571 -9.81 -21.86 -22.39
C CYS A 571 -11.20 -22.49 -22.38
N LEU A 572 -12.19 -21.93 -23.09
CA LEU A 572 -13.50 -22.57 -23.23
C LEU A 572 -13.43 -23.91 -23.95
N ARG A 573 -12.39 -24.12 -24.79
CA ARG A 573 -12.09 -25.38 -25.48
C ARG A 573 -11.28 -26.36 -24.64
N ASN A 574 -10.89 -25.99 -23.41
CA ASN A 574 -10.03 -26.83 -22.57
C ASN A 574 -10.76 -28.11 -22.13
N GLU A 575 -10.02 -29.21 -22.03
CA GLU A 575 -10.56 -30.47 -21.54
C GLU A 575 -10.93 -30.40 -20.04
N ASN A 576 -10.16 -29.63 -19.27
CA ASN A 576 -10.36 -29.48 -17.83
C ASN A 576 -11.55 -28.54 -17.54
N CYS A 577 -12.60 -29.11 -16.93
CA CYS A 577 -13.81 -28.37 -16.57
C CYS A 577 -13.57 -27.22 -15.58
N ALA A 578 -12.55 -27.31 -14.70
CA ALA A 578 -12.27 -26.22 -13.75
C ALA A 578 -11.78 -24.96 -14.48
N ILE A 579 -10.86 -25.12 -15.43
CA ILE A 579 -10.35 -24.03 -16.28
C ILE A 579 -11.48 -23.46 -17.14
N GLN A 580 -12.27 -24.34 -17.76
CA GLN A 580 -13.42 -23.95 -18.59
C GLN A 580 -14.44 -23.12 -17.79
N ASN A 581 -14.77 -23.54 -16.57
CA ASN A 581 -15.71 -22.82 -15.70
C ASN A 581 -15.16 -21.48 -15.26
N GLN A 582 -13.87 -21.40 -14.92
CA GLN A 582 -13.24 -20.15 -14.50
C GLN A 582 -13.19 -19.15 -15.65
N ALA A 583 -12.80 -19.58 -16.85
CA ALA A 583 -12.87 -18.74 -18.05
C ALA A 583 -14.30 -18.27 -18.36
N SER A 584 -15.29 -19.16 -18.24
CA SER A 584 -16.72 -18.84 -18.41
C SER A 584 -17.21 -17.76 -17.44
N ASN A 585 -16.67 -17.73 -16.21
CA ASN A 585 -17.00 -16.71 -15.22
C ASN A 585 -16.25 -15.38 -15.45
N LEU A 586 -15.04 -15.42 -16.03
CA LEU A 586 -14.21 -14.23 -16.25
C LEU A 586 -14.59 -13.45 -17.52
N ILE A 587 -14.91 -14.15 -18.61
CA ILE A 587 -15.27 -13.54 -19.91
C ILE A 587 -16.38 -12.48 -19.80
N PRO A 588 -17.47 -12.69 -19.04
CA PRO A 588 -18.53 -11.70 -18.85
C PRO A 588 -18.07 -10.35 -18.28
N ILE A 589 -16.94 -10.30 -17.58
CA ILE A 589 -16.39 -9.10 -16.93
C ILE A 589 -15.62 -8.23 -17.93
N ILE A 590 -15.11 -8.83 -19.01
CA ILE A 590 -14.34 -8.14 -20.07
C ILE A 590 -15.28 -7.32 -20.96
N ASP A 591 -14.72 -6.28 -21.60
CA ASP A 591 -15.44 -5.49 -22.61
C ASP A 591 -16.04 -6.42 -23.70
N PRO A 592 -17.39 -6.43 -23.86
CA PRO A 592 -18.06 -7.24 -24.86
C PRO A 592 -17.53 -7.08 -26.28
N ALA A 593 -17.02 -5.90 -26.65
CA ALA A 593 -16.49 -5.64 -27.99
C ALA A 593 -15.32 -6.59 -28.36
N LEU A 594 -14.54 -7.06 -27.38
CA LEU A 594 -13.36 -7.89 -27.60
C LEU A 594 -13.70 -9.39 -27.69
N VAL A 595 -14.81 -9.82 -27.07
CA VAL A 595 -15.13 -11.25 -26.86
C VAL A 595 -16.35 -11.74 -27.64
N LEU A 596 -17.31 -10.87 -27.94
CA LEU A 596 -18.65 -11.28 -28.37
C LEU A 596 -18.65 -12.02 -29.71
N SER A 597 -17.97 -11.49 -30.73
CA SER A 597 -17.91 -12.10 -32.07
C SER A 597 -17.35 -13.52 -32.03
N ALA A 598 -16.23 -13.71 -31.34
CA ALA A 598 -15.60 -15.02 -31.20
C ALA A 598 -16.46 -15.99 -30.37
N LEU A 599 -17.12 -15.52 -29.31
CA LEU A 599 -18.01 -16.33 -28.48
C LEU A 599 -19.23 -16.84 -29.26
N VAL A 600 -19.82 -16.01 -30.12
CA VAL A 600 -20.92 -16.42 -31.02
C VAL A 600 -20.42 -17.46 -32.02
N GLY A 601 -19.22 -17.30 -32.58
CA GLY A 601 -18.59 -18.32 -33.41
C GLY A 601 -18.42 -19.68 -32.70
N LEU A 602 -18.03 -19.66 -31.41
CA LEU A 602 -17.90 -20.88 -30.60
C LEU A 602 -19.24 -21.56 -30.33
N PHE A 603 -20.33 -20.81 -30.16
CA PHE A 603 -21.68 -21.35 -29.96
C PHE A 603 -22.16 -22.21 -31.13
N PHE A 604 -21.78 -21.85 -32.36
CA PHE A 604 -22.12 -22.59 -33.57
C PHE A 604 -21.13 -23.71 -33.92
N SER A 605 -20.15 -24.00 -33.06
CA SER A 605 -19.22 -25.11 -33.25
C SER A 605 -19.92 -26.48 -33.14
N ALA A 606 -19.42 -27.46 -33.90
CA ALA A 606 -19.96 -28.84 -33.92
C ALA A 606 -19.71 -29.63 -32.61
N GLN A 607 -18.87 -29.13 -31.69
CA GLN A 607 -18.55 -29.81 -30.43
C GLN A 607 -19.59 -29.50 -29.33
N GLY A 608 -20.41 -30.49 -28.96
CA GLY A 608 -21.52 -30.30 -28.01
C GLY A 608 -21.14 -29.77 -26.62
N LYS A 609 -20.01 -30.21 -26.03
CA LYS A 609 -19.54 -29.72 -24.72
C LYS A 609 -19.10 -28.25 -24.78
N LEU A 610 -18.42 -27.87 -25.85
CA LEU A 610 -17.98 -26.50 -26.11
C LEU A 610 -19.18 -25.58 -26.35
N GLN A 611 -20.17 -26.05 -27.11
CA GLN A 611 -21.41 -25.33 -27.36
C GLN A 611 -22.17 -24.99 -26.07
N LEU A 612 -22.31 -25.95 -25.15
CA LEU A 612 -22.98 -25.71 -23.86
C LEU A 612 -22.23 -24.66 -23.01
N SER A 613 -20.91 -24.75 -22.95
CA SER A 613 -20.08 -23.78 -22.24
C SER A 613 -20.16 -22.38 -22.86
N ALA A 614 -20.03 -22.28 -24.18
CA ALA A 614 -20.19 -21.02 -24.92
C ALA A 614 -21.60 -20.42 -24.73
N SER A 615 -22.64 -21.26 -24.75
CA SER A 615 -24.02 -20.85 -24.48
C SER A 615 -24.19 -20.26 -23.09
N SER A 616 -23.67 -20.95 -22.05
CA SER A 616 -23.76 -20.46 -20.67
C SER A 616 -22.97 -19.16 -20.46
N THR A 617 -21.79 -19.06 -21.08
CA THR A 617 -20.93 -17.87 -21.02
C THR A 617 -21.58 -16.68 -21.73
N LEU A 618 -22.20 -16.91 -22.89
CA LEU A 618 -22.91 -15.87 -23.64
C LEU A 618 -24.10 -15.34 -22.84
N MET A 619 -24.89 -16.23 -22.23
CA MET A 619 -25.98 -15.82 -21.35
C MET A 619 -25.47 -15.02 -20.15
N ALA A 620 -24.38 -15.46 -19.51
CA ALA A 620 -23.77 -14.73 -18.39
C ALA A 620 -23.28 -13.33 -18.81
N LEU A 621 -22.68 -13.20 -20.00
CA LEU A 621 -22.25 -11.92 -20.56
C LEU A 621 -23.44 -10.97 -20.79
N LEU A 622 -24.53 -11.47 -21.37
CA LEU A 622 -25.74 -10.67 -21.58
C LEU A 622 -26.42 -10.27 -20.27
N ILE A 623 -26.41 -11.12 -19.25
CA ILE A 623 -26.94 -10.81 -17.91
C ILE A 623 -26.07 -9.75 -17.21
N ASN A 624 -24.74 -9.84 -17.33
CA ASN A 624 -23.82 -8.89 -16.71
C ASN A 624 -23.96 -7.48 -17.31
N HIS A 625 -24.21 -7.39 -18.63
CA HIS A 625 -24.42 -6.13 -19.34
C HIS A 625 -25.91 -5.85 -19.64
N ARG A 626 -26.84 -6.32 -18.80
CA ARG A 626 -28.30 -6.23 -19.01
C ARG A 626 -28.91 -4.83 -19.13
N GLN A 627 -28.14 -3.77 -18.89
CA GLN A 627 -28.55 -2.37 -19.03
C GLN A 627 -27.89 -1.66 -20.23
N LYS A 628 -27.03 -2.36 -21.00
CA LYS A 628 -26.31 -1.79 -22.15
C LYS A 628 -26.90 -2.29 -23.47
N PRO A 629 -27.79 -1.52 -24.12
CA PRO A 629 -28.42 -1.94 -25.37
C PRO A 629 -27.41 -2.15 -26.51
N GLU A 630 -26.26 -1.47 -26.46
CA GLU A 630 -25.19 -1.59 -27.45
C GLU A 630 -24.68 -3.03 -27.56
N VAL A 631 -24.65 -3.78 -26.45
CA VAL A 631 -24.18 -5.17 -26.43
C VAL A 631 -25.13 -6.09 -27.20
N VAL A 632 -26.44 -5.87 -27.07
CA VAL A 632 -27.47 -6.62 -27.80
C VAL A 632 -27.42 -6.27 -29.28
N CYS A 633 -27.24 -4.99 -29.61
CA CYS A 633 -27.03 -4.56 -30.99
C CYS A 633 -25.80 -5.24 -31.62
N MET A 634 -24.66 -5.28 -30.91
CA MET A 634 -23.46 -5.98 -31.36
C MET A 634 -23.70 -7.48 -31.55
N LEU A 635 -24.47 -8.13 -30.67
CA LEU A 635 -24.83 -9.55 -30.82
C LEU A 635 -25.60 -9.78 -32.13
N LEU A 636 -26.56 -8.91 -32.44
CA LEU A 636 -27.31 -8.98 -33.69
C LEU A 636 -26.40 -8.77 -34.90
N ASP A 637 -25.44 -7.83 -34.82
CA ASP A 637 -24.43 -7.63 -35.86
C ASP A 637 -23.56 -8.88 -36.08
N CYS A 638 -23.10 -9.52 -35.00
CA CYS A 638 -22.34 -10.76 -35.08
C CYS A 638 -23.14 -11.88 -35.76
N LEU A 639 -24.42 -12.06 -35.40
CA LEU A 639 -25.29 -13.05 -36.03
C LEU A 639 -25.52 -12.76 -37.51
N SER A 640 -25.80 -11.51 -37.85
CA SER A 640 -26.04 -11.10 -39.24
C SER A 640 -24.82 -11.33 -40.11
N ASN A 641 -23.63 -11.01 -39.60
CA ASN A 641 -22.36 -11.25 -40.29
C ASN A 641 -22.06 -12.74 -40.48
N LEU A 642 -22.33 -13.58 -39.47
CA LEU A 642 -22.14 -15.03 -39.57
C LEU A 642 -23.08 -15.69 -40.57
N CYS A 643 -24.33 -15.22 -40.67
CA CYS A 643 -25.29 -15.70 -41.67
C CYS A 643 -24.92 -15.28 -43.11
N LEU A 644 -24.25 -14.13 -43.26
CA LEU A 644 -23.78 -13.63 -44.56
C LEU A 644 -22.48 -14.31 -45.02
N ASN A 645 -21.56 -14.60 -44.08
CA ASN A 645 -20.24 -15.19 -44.35
C ASN A 645 -19.98 -16.39 -43.40
N PRO A 646 -20.55 -17.57 -43.68
CA PRO A 646 -20.24 -18.77 -42.90
C PRO A 646 -18.77 -19.17 -43.11
N ASP A 647 -18.00 -19.24 -42.02
CA ASP A 647 -16.58 -19.61 -42.06
C ASP A 647 -16.37 -21.00 -42.70
N PRO A 648 -15.43 -21.16 -43.65
CA PRO A 648 -15.19 -22.44 -44.32
C PRO A 648 -14.70 -23.55 -43.37
N ALA A 649 -14.13 -23.19 -42.22
CA ALA A 649 -13.63 -24.14 -41.22
C ALA A 649 -14.74 -24.95 -40.51
N VAL A 650 -16.01 -24.52 -40.58
CA VAL A 650 -17.16 -25.28 -40.02
C VAL A 650 -17.61 -26.40 -40.98
N SER A 651 -17.12 -26.41 -42.23
CA SER A 651 -17.60 -27.29 -43.30
C SER A 651 -16.72 -28.51 -43.60
N SER A 652 -15.62 -28.73 -42.88
CA SER A 652 -14.62 -29.76 -43.25
C SER A 652 -14.83 -31.16 -42.65
N SER A 653 -16.02 -31.52 -42.16
CA SER A 653 -16.37 -32.92 -41.92
C SER A 653 -17.31 -33.39 -43.02
N GLY A 654 -16.76 -34.15 -43.97
CA GLY A 654 -17.44 -34.58 -45.19
C GLY A 654 -18.85 -35.12 -44.96
N ASN A 655 -19.82 -34.34 -45.42
CA ASN A 655 -21.03 -34.78 -46.09
C ASN A 655 -21.58 -33.55 -46.84
N GLU A 656 -21.89 -33.74 -48.13
CA GLU A 656 -22.51 -32.75 -48.99
C GLU A 656 -23.93 -32.46 -48.49
N ASP A 657 -24.05 -31.56 -47.51
CA ASP A 657 -25.26 -30.78 -47.28
C ASP A 657 -24.84 -29.45 -46.64
N GLY A 658 -25.13 -28.34 -47.32
CA GLY A 658 -24.72 -27.01 -46.88
C GLY A 658 -25.42 -26.65 -45.58
N SER A 659 -24.79 -26.92 -44.44
CA SER A 659 -25.32 -26.56 -43.12
C SER A 659 -25.37 -25.03 -42.99
N LYS A 660 -26.51 -24.44 -43.35
CA LYS A 660 -26.81 -23.04 -43.04
C LYS A 660 -26.73 -22.87 -41.53
N VAL A 661 -25.96 -21.89 -41.06
CA VAL A 661 -25.91 -21.48 -39.65
C VAL A 661 -27.35 -21.20 -39.19
N ASP A 662 -27.87 -22.04 -38.30
CA ASP A 662 -29.24 -21.92 -37.78
C ASP A 662 -29.29 -20.85 -36.67
N ALA A 663 -29.45 -19.59 -37.08
CA ALA A 663 -29.59 -18.46 -36.16
C ALA A 663 -30.73 -18.65 -35.13
N ASP A 664 -31.74 -19.48 -35.44
CA ASP A 664 -32.87 -19.70 -34.53
C ASP A 664 -32.46 -20.46 -33.27
N ARG A 665 -31.32 -21.17 -33.26
CA ARG A 665 -30.77 -21.80 -32.04
C ARG A 665 -30.38 -20.78 -30.97
N LEU A 666 -29.68 -19.71 -31.35
CA LEU A 666 -29.24 -18.69 -30.39
C LEU A 666 -30.41 -17.77 -30.00
N LEU A 667 -31.25 -17.40 -30.97
CA LEU A 667 -32.41 -16.56 -30.73
C LEU A 667 -33.41 -17.19 -29.74
N LYS A 668 -33.50 -18.53 -29.65
CA LYS A 668 -34.32 -19.24 -28.66
C LYS A 668 -33.87 -19.09 -27.20
N LEU A 669 -32.61 -18.73 -26.94
CA LEU A 669 -32.06 -18.51 -25.59
C LEU A 669 -32.33 -17.10 -25.08
N LEU A 670 -32.50 -16.14 -26.00
CA LEU A 670 -32.68 -14.73 -25.68
C LEU A 670 -33.99 -14.39 -24.94
N PRO A 671 -35.13 -15.10 -25.11
CA PRO A 671 -36.31 -14.93 -24.26
C PRO A 671 -36.04 -15.16 -22.76
N GLU A 672 -35.11 -16.05 -22.40
CA GLU A 672 -34.74 -16.26 -21.00
C GLU A 672 -33.91 -15.10 -20.46
N TRP A 673 -33.00 -14.56 -21.28
CA TRP A 673 -32.27 -13.33 -20.96
C TRP A 673 -33.22 -12.14 -20.83
N ALA A 674 -34.22 -12.02 -21.71
CA ALA A 674 -35.18 -10.92 -21.70
C ALA A 674 -35.92 -10.81 -20.35
N LYS A 675 -36.19 -11.93 -19.67
CA LYS A 675 -36.78 -11.93 -18.31
C LYS A 675 -35.89 -11.27 -17.25
N THR A 676 -34.59 -11.14 -17.50
CA THR A 676 -33.61 -10.56 -16.56
C THR A 676 -33.42 -9.05 -16.74
N VAL A 677 -33.99 -8.46 -17.79
CA VAL A 677 -33.91 -7.01 -18.05
C VAL A 677 -34.80 -6.27 -17.06
N GLU A 678 -34.23 -5.33 -16.32
CA GLU A 678 -34.94 -4.56 -15.28
C GLU A 678 -35.69 -3.34 -15.85
N ASP A 679 -35.13 -2.69 -16.87
CA ASP A 679 -35.67 -1.47 -17.47
C ASP A 679 -35.72 -1.58 -19.00
N TRP A 680 -36.92 -1.84 -19.52
CA TRP A 680 -37.17 -1.93 -20.95
C TRP A 680 -37.19 -0.57 -21.64
N ASP A 681 -37.40 0.54 -20.92
CA ASP A 681 -37.45 1.87 -21.52
C ASP A 681 -36.08 2.29 -22.09
N VAL A 682 -34.99 1.85 -21.43
CA VAL A 682 -33.61 2.06 -21.90
C VAL A 682 -33.27 1.16 -23.09
N MET A 683 -33.74 -0.09 -23.10
CA MET A 683 -33.41 -1.09 -24.12
C MET A 683 -34.16 -0.91 -25.44
N VAL A 684 -35.44 -0.55 -25.37
CA VAL A 684 -36.32 -0.55 -26.54
C VAL A 684 -35.95 0.53 -27.56
N GLY A 685 -35.54 1.72 -27.11
CA GLY A 685 -35.16 2.81 -28.01
C GLY A 685 -34.09 2.41 -29.04
N PRO A 686 -32.88 2.01 -28.59
CA PRO A 686 -31.81 1.61 -29.50
C PRO A 686 -32.11 0.38 -30.36
N LEU A 687 -32.89 -0.59 -29.86
CA LEU A 687 -33.29 -1.77 -30.63
C LEU A 687 -34.22 -1.39 -31.80
N ILE A 688 -35.17 -0.48 -31.56
CA ILE A 688 -36.05 0.06 -32.61
C ILE A 688 -35.25 0.94 -33.58
N ASP A 689 -34.35 1.80 -33.07
CA ASP A 689 -33.45 2.59 -33.91
C ASP A 689 -32.60 1.69 -34.83
N LYS A 690 -32.09 0.56 -34.32
CA LYS A 690 -31.33 -0.43 -35.11
C LYS A 690 -32.19 -1.08 -36.21
N MET A 691 -33.43 -1.45 -35.90
CA MET A 691 -34.37 -1.98 -36.90
C MET A 691 -34.70 -0.95 -37.98
N ILE A 692 -34.74 0.33 -37.61
CA ILE A 692 -34.96 1.44 -38.54
C ILE A 692 -33.74 1.70 -39.42
N SER A 693 -32.52 1.61 -38.87
CA SER A 693 -31.29 1.77 -39.64
C SER A 693 -31.00 0.59 -40.57
N GLU A 694 -31.38 -0.63 -40.18
CA GLU A 694 -31.16 -1.86 -40.94
C GLU A 694 -32.49 -2.60 -41.24
N PRO A 695 -33.39 -2.01 -42.02
CA PRO A 695 -34.76 -2.53 -42.17
C PRO A 695 -34.85 -3.84 -42.98
N SER A 696 -33.79 -4.20 -43.71
CA SER A 696 -33.67 -5.47 -44.44
C SER A 696 -33.08 -6.62 -43.60
N ASN A 697 -32.62 -6.35 -42.37
CA ASN A 697 -31.98 -7.35 -41.52
C ASN A 697 -33.03 -8.27 -40.87
N ALA A 698 -33.24 -9.45 -41.48
CA ALA A 698 -34.21 -10.43 -41.02
C ALA A 698 -33.94 -10.97 -39.61
N ILE A 699 -32.70 -10.94 -39.13
CA ILE A 699 -32.33 -11.40 -37.78
C ILE A 699 -32.88 -10.45 -36.72
N THR A 700 -32.75 -9.14 -36.95
CA THR A 700 -33.32 -8.10 -36.08
C THR A 700 -34.84 -8.25 -35.98
N VAL A 701 -35.53 -8.48 -37.10
CA VAL A 701 -36.98 -8.72 -37.13
C VAL A 701 -37.36 -9.96 -36.30
N LYS A 702 -36.65 -11.08 -36.50
CA LYS A 702 -36.88 -12.30 -35.74
C LYS A 702 -36.64 -12.09 -34.24
N PHE A 703 -35.55 -11.42 -33.87
CA PHE A 703 -35.25 -11.09 -32.48
C PHE A 703 -36.37 -10.28 -31.82
N LEU A 704 -36.82 -9.21 -32.48
CA LEU A 704 -37.92 -8.39 -31.98
C LEU A 704 -39.23 -9.19 -31.82
N SER A 705 -39.47 -10.20 -32.67
CA SER A 705 -40.64 -11.07 -32.52
C SER A 705 -40.61 -11.91 -31.24
N TYR A 706 -39.42 -12.38 -30.82
CA TYR A 706 -39.22 -13.16 -29.59
C TYR A 706 -39.39 -12.33 -28.31
N ILE A 707 -39.20 -11.01 -28.39
CA ILE A 707 -39.36 -10.07 -27.25
C ILE A 707 -40.61 -9.17 -27.39
N SER A 708 -41.52 -9.50 -28.30
CA SER A 708 -42.71 -8.69 -28.62
C SER A 708 -43.56 -8.33 -27.39
N ASP A 709 -43.67 -9.24 -26.43
CA ASP A 709 -44.39 -9.00 -25.17
C ASP A 709 -43.74 -7.93 -24.29
N TYR A 710 -42.42 -7.78 -24.33
CA TYR A 710 -41.68 -6.75 -23.60
C TYR A 710 -41.65 -5.41 -24.35
N LEU A 711 -41.63 -5.44 -25.69
CA LEU A 711 -41.84 -4.24 -26.50
C LEU A 711 -43.20 -3.58 -26.19
N ALA A 712 -44.20 -4.38 -25.81
CA ALA A 712 -45.50 -3.88 -25.40
C ALA A 712 -45.46 -3.07 -24.09
N GLU A 713 -44.58 -3.44 -23.15
CA GLU A 713 -44.43 -2.75 -21.86
C GLU A 713 -43.92 -1.31 -22.07
N ALA A 714 -43.00 -1.11 -23.00
CA ALA A 714 -42.47 0.20 -23.42
C ALA A 714 -43.13 0.74 -24.70
N SER A 715 -44.40 0.41 -24.96
CA SER A 715 -45.11 0.76 -26.20
C SER A 715 -45.10 2.25 -26.54
N ASN A 716 -45.19 3.13 -25.54
CA ASN A 716 -45.11 4.59 -25.73
C ASN A 716 -43.80 5.01 -26.41
N LEU A 717 -42.66 4.41 -26.03
CA LEU A 717 -41.36 4.67 -26.63
C LEU A 717 -41.29 4.13 -28.07
N VAL A 718 -41.84 2.94 -28.31
CA VAL A 718 -41.92 2.36 -29.66
C VAL A 718 -42.69 3.29 -30.61
N PHE A 719 -43.89 3.73 -30.23
CA PHE A 719 -44.69 4.64 -31.06
C PHE A 719 -44.02 6.00 -31.23
N HIS A 720 -43.41 6.54 -30.18
CA HIS A 720 -42.66 7.79 -30.26
C HIS A 720 -41.52 7.70 -31.28
N ARG A 721 -40.73 6.62 -31.27
CA ARG A 721 -39.65 6.38 -32.24
C ARG A 721 -40.16 6.23 -33.67
N ILE A 722 -41.27 5.51 -33.88
CA ILE A 722 -41.92 5.39 -35.19
C ILE A 722 -42.38 6.76 -35.72
N ILE A 723 -43.00 7.59 -34.88
CA ILE A 723 -43.45 8.93 -35.25
C ILE A 723 -42.25 9.82 -35.61
N LEU A 724 -41.16 9.76 -34.85
CA LEU A 724 -39.94 10.50 -35.17
C LEU A 724 -39.36 10.08 -36.53
N HIS A 725 -39.24 8.77 -36.79
CA HIS A 725 -38.74 8.28 -38.07
C HIS A 725 -39.64 8.70 -39.24
N THR A 726 -40.96 8.51 -39.13
CA THR A 726 -41.91 8.88 -40.20
C THR A 726 -41.99 10.38 -40.46
N ARG A 727 -41.68 11.23 -39.47
CA ARG A 727 -41.49 12.68 -39.65
C ARG A 727 -40.18 13.00 -40.38
N GLY A 728 -39.09 12.27 -40.11
CA GLY A 728 -37.82 12.40 -40.80
C GLY A 728 -37.86 11.93 -42.26
N VAL A 729 -38.53 10.82 -42.55
CA VAL A 729 -38.67 10.26 -43.91
C VAL A 729 -39.42 11.23 -44.84
N LYS A 730 -40.39 11.99 -44.35
CA LYS A 730 -41.10 13.02 -45.15
C LYS A 730 -40.18 14.13 -45.68
N ILE A 731 -39.09 14.43 -44.99
CA ILE A 731 -38.09 15.42 -45.43
C ILE A 731 -37.23 14.83 -46.56
N VAL A 732 -36.97 13.52 -46.52
CA VAL A 732 -36.20 12.80 -47.55
C VAL A 732 -37.05 12.49 -48.80
N ASP A 733 -38.37 12.32 -48.65
CA ASP A 733 -39.31 12.05 -49.74
C ASP A 733 -39.44 13.25 -50.72
N GLU A 734 -39.26 14.50 -50.24
CA GLU A 734 -39.13 15.68 -51.11
C GLU A 734 -37.89 15.58 -52.02
N SER A 735 -36.81 14.91 -51.58
CA SER A 735 -35.64 14.58 -52.41
C SER A 735 -35.89 13.42 -53.37
N PHE A 736 -36.75 12.45 -53.03
CA PHE A 736 -37.13 11.33 -53.93
C PHE A 736 -37.87 11.82 -55.18
N SER A 737 -38.71 12.85 -55.03
CA SER A 737 -39.41 13.47 -56.17
C SER A 737 -38.49 14.09 -57.23
N LYS A 738 -37.21 14.36 -56.90
CA LYS A 738 -36.20 14.91 -57.83
C LYS A 738 -35.41 13.85 -58.59
N TRP A 739 -35.46 12.58 -58.20
CA TRP A 739 -34.62 11.50 -58.77
C TRP A 739 -35.30 10.69 -59.88
N GLN A 740 -36.54 11.05 -60.26
CA GLN A 740 -37.34 10.34 -61.26
C GLN A 740 -36.85 10.49 -62.71
N GLY A 741 -35.55 10.78 -62.92
CA GLY A 741 -34.97 10.96 -64.24
C GLY A 741 -33.46 10.76 -64.25
N LYS A 742 -32.98 9.53 -64.08
CA LYS A 742 -31.76 8.98 -64.71
C LYS A 742 -31.63 7.49 -64.38
N GLU A 743 -31.50 6.67 -65.41
CA GLU A 743 -31.32 5.22 -65.35
C GLU A 743 -29.82 4.89 -65.16
N ASP A 744 -29.42 4.34 -64.01
CA ASP A 744 -28.18 3.56 -63.86
C ASP A 744 -28.45 2.29 -63.02
N ALA A 745 -28.74 1.19 -63.72
CA ALA A 745 -29.55 0.06 -63.27
C ALA A 745 -28.97 -0.89 -62.19
N SER A 746 -27.72 -0.73 -61.72
CA SER A 746 -27.15 -1.65 -60.70
C SER A 746 -27.00 -1.05 -59.31
N ASN A 747 -26.78 0.25 -59.21
CA ASN A 747 -26.68 0.96 -57.93
C ASN A 747 -28.04 1.50 -57.47
N ASP A 748 -28.96 1.65 -58.42
CA ASP A 748 -30.33 2.07 -58.17
C ASP A 748 -31.14 0.96 -57.50
N THR A 749 -31.05 -0.30 -57.93
CA THR A 749 -31.84 -1.41 -57.36
C THR A 749 -31.62 -1.61 -55.86
N MET A 750 -30.37 -1.60 -55.38
CA MET A 750 -30.05 -1.68 -53.95
C MET A 750 -30.61 -0.48 -53.16
N LYS A 751 -30.58 0.73 -53.73
CA LYS A 751 -31.14 1.93 -53.10
C LYS A 751 -32.67 1.92 -53.07
N TRP A 752 -33.30 1.41 -54.14
CA TRP A 752 -34.74 1.22 -54.23
C TRP A 752 -35.24 0.21 -53.21
N GLU A 753 -34.57 -0.95 -53.07
CA GLU A 753 -34.89 -1.94 -52.04
C GLU A 753 -34.72 -1.36 -50.63
N HIS A 754 -33.61 -0.68 -50.36
CA HIS A 754 -33.36 -0.10 -49.04
C HIS A 754 -34.38 1.01 -48.68
N SER A 755 -34.80 1.81 -49.67
CA SER A 755 -35.87 2.81 -49.51
C SER A 755 -37.22 2.15 -49.26
N LEU A 756 -37.57 1.11 -50.03
CA LEU A 756 -38.82 0.36 -49.84
C LEU A 756 -38.88 -0.23 -48.42
N PHE A 757 -37.81 -0.88 -47.96
CA PHE A 757 -37.73 -1.43 -46.61
C PHE A 757 -37.79 -0.34 -45.53
N SER A 758 -37.16 0.82 -45.74
CA SER A 758 -37.26 1.96 -44.81
C SER A 758 -38.71 2.48 -44.68
N HIS A 759 -39.46 2.56 -45.78
CA HIS A 759 -40.88 2.97 -45.76
C HIS A 759 -41.79 1.92 -45.12
N LEU A 760 -41.48 0.63 -45.29
CA LEU A 760 -42.27 -0.48 -44.73
C LEU A 760 -41.90 -0.82 -43.27
N CYS A 761 -40.71 -0.46 -42.81
CA CYS A 761 -40.20 -0.77 -41.48
C CYS A 761 -41.14 -0.36 -40.33
N PRO A 762 -41.72 0.87 -40.31
CA PRO A 762 -42.74 1.25 -39.34
C PRO A 762 -43.93 0.28 -39.26
N LEU A 763 -44.43 -0.18 -40.41
CA LEU A 763 -45.56 -1.12 -40.47
C LEU A 763 -45.17 -2.51 -39.96
N LEU A 764 -43.92 -2.91 -40.21
CA LEU A 764 -43.38 -4.17 -39.72
C LEU A 764 -43.22 -4.14 -38.19
N ILE A 765 -42.71 -3.06 -37.61
CA ILE A 765 -42.60 -2.88 -36.16
C ILE A 765 -43.99 -2.95 -35.50
N ILE A 766 -44.97 -2.24 -36.06
CA ILE A 766 -46.37 -2.27 -35.58
C ILE A 766 -46.93 -3.70 -35.63
N ARG A 767 -46.64 -4.46 -36.70
CA ARG A 767 -47.09 -5.85 -36.84
C ARG A 767 -46.49 -6.78 -35.77
N LEU A 768 -45.29 -6.49 -35.27
CA LEU A 768 -44.64 -7.29 -34.23
C LEU A 768 -45.24 -7.07 -32.84
N LEU A 769 -45.98 -5.99 -32.61
CA LEU A 769 -46.56 -5.67 -31.31
C LEU A 769 -47.79 -6.55 -31.01
N PRO A 770 -47.94 -7.06 -29.77
CA PRO A 770 -49.15 -7.77 -29.36
C PRO A 770 -50.38 -6.84 -29.39
N LEU A 771 -51.56 -7.40 -29.67
CA LEU A 771 -52.80 -6.62 -29.79
C LEU A 771 -53.15 -5.81 -28.53
N LYS A 772 -52.72 -6.29 -27.34
CA LYS A 772 -52.94 -5.62 -26.04
C LYS A 772 -52.43 -4.17 -25.98
N VAL A 773 -51.43 -3.84 -26.81
CA VAL A 773 -50.87 -2.49 -26.92
C VAL A 773 -51.87 -1.47 -27.47
N PHE A 774 -52.83 -1.94 -28.29
CA PHE A 774 -53.86 -1.11 -28.90
C PHE A 774 -55.15 -1.05 -28.06
N ASP A 775 -55.17 -1.64 -26.86
CA ASP A 775 -56.35 -1.58 -25.99
C ASP A 775 -56.43 -0.26 -25.20
N ASP A 776 -55.31 0.47 -25.05
CA ASP A 776 -55.28 1.78 -24.41
C ASP A 776 -55.77 2.90 -25.35
N LEU A 777 -57.10 3.01 -25.44
CA LEU A 777 -57.81 4.06 -26.18
C LEU A 777 -57.54 5.49 -25.67
N SER A 778 -56.83 5.64 -24.55
CA SER A 778 -56.45 6.94 -23.99
C SER A 778 -55.04 7.38 -24.39
N SER A 779 -54.25 6.51 -25.04
CA SER A 779 -52.89 6.84 -25.47
C SER A 779 -52.88 7.90 -26.60
N PRO A 780 -52.35 9.11 -26.34
CA PRO A 780 -52.31 10.18 -27.34
C PRO A 780 -51.28 9.90 -28.44
N LEU A 781 -50.31 9.00 -28.21
CA LEU A 781 -49.31 8.59 -29.20
C LEU A 781 -49.90 7.66 -30.27
N VAL A 782 -50.84 6.80 -29.89
CA VAL A 782 -51.48 5.83 -30.79
C VAL A 782 -52.69 6.43 -31.49
N TYR A 783 -53.54 7.15 -30.73
CA TYR A 783 -54.84 7.64 -31.21
C TYR A 783 -54.90 9.16 -31.42
N GLY A 784 -53.83 9.89 -31.12
CA GLY A 784 -53.81 11.36 -31.09
C GLY A 784 -54.47 11.92 -29.82
N GLU A 785 -54.15 13.16 -29.46
CA GLU A 785 -54.96 13.87 -28.46
C GLU A 785 -56.42 13.92 -28.96
N ARG A 786 -57.36 13.38 -28.17
CA ARG A 786 -58.78 13.67 -28.33
C ARG A 786 -59.01 15.14 -27.99
N GLN A 787 -58.60 16.06 -28.87
CA GLN A 787 -59.03 17.43 -28.80
C GLN A 787 -60.51 17.48 -29.18
N ARG A 788 -61.36 17.67 -28.17
CA ARG A 788 -62.64 18.36 -28.36
C ARG A 788 -62.35 19.79 -28.83
N LYS A 789 -62.02 19.96 -30.11
CA LYS A 789 -62.36 21.12 -30.95
C LYS A 789 -61.78 20.95 -32.36
N CYS A 790 -62.69 21.11 -33.30
CA CYS A 790 -62.55 21.21 -34.75
C CYS A 790 -61.21 21.73 -35.31
N VAL A 791 -60.78 21.02 -36.35
CA VAL A 791 -60.09 21.50 -37.57
C VAL A 791 -58.63 21.91 -37.39
N VAL A 792 -57.74 20.92 -37.57
CA VAL A 792 -56.55 20.87 -38.45
C VAL A 792 -55.59 19.84 -37.84
N ASP A 793 -55.59 18.61 -38.36
CA ASP A 793 -54.39 17.78 -38.55
C ASP A 793 -54.76 16.41 -39.17
N GLY A 794 -54.88 16.43 -40.51
CA GLY A 794 -55.24 15.28 -41.34
C GLY A 794 -54.13 14.25 -41.55
N MET A 795 -53.15 14.11 -40.65
CA MET A 795 -52.05 13.15 -40.81
C MET A 795 -52.19 11.87 -39.98
N ILE A 796 -52.83 11.94 -38.81
CA ILE A 796 -53.05 10.77 -37.95
C ILE A 796 -54.15 9.87 -38.53
N PHE A 797 -55.17 10.47 -39.16
CA PHE A 797 -56.23 9.74 -39.85
C PHE A 797 -55.70 8.93 -41.03
N THR A 798 -54.68 9.42 -41.75
CA THR A 798 -54.07 8.71 -42.89
C THR A 798 -53.22 7.53 -42.44
N LEU A 799 -52.55 7.64 -41.28
CA LEU A 799 -51.76 6.55 -40.68
C LEU A 799 -52.68 5.46 -40.12
N MET A 800 -53.78 5.84 -39.46
CA MET A 800 -54.85 4.92 -39.06
C MET A 800 -55.55 4.29 -40.27
N TYR A 801 -55.76 5.02 -41.37
CA TYR A 801 -56.35 4.49 -42.61
C TYR A 801 -55.40 3.54 -43.35
N PHE A 802 -54.09 3.82 -43.36
CA PHE A 802 -53.07 2.89 -43.87
C PHE A 802 -52.89 1.67 -42.97
N LEU A 803 -52.96 1.82 -41.64
CA LEU A 803 -53.03 0.73 -40.67
C LEU A 803 -54.27 -0.12 -40.93
N PHE A 804 -55.44 0.51 -41.10
CA PHE A 804 -56.71 -0.18 -41.36
C PHE A 804 -56.65 -0.93 -42.70
N ILE A 805 -56.15 -0.32 -43.77
CA ILE A 805 -55.98 -0.97 -45.08
C ILE A 805 -54.92 -2.07 -45.05
N SER A 806 -53.79 -1.87 -44.36
CA SER A 806 -52.71 -2.87 -44.27
C SER A 806 -53.09 -4.04 -43.38
N ILE A 807 -53.79 -3.78 -42.26
CA ILE A 807 -54.36 -4.81 -41.39
C ILE A 807 -55.45 -5.58 -42.14
N PHE A 808 -56.33 -4.92 -42.90
CA PHE A 808 -57.39 -5.59 -43.67
C PHE A 808 -56.86 -6.37 -44.89
N SER A 809 -55.82 -5.85 -45.56
CA SER A 809 -55.12 -6.53 -46.65
C SER A 809 -54.33 -7.75 -46.15
N MET A 810 -53.68 -7.65 -44.98
CA MET A 810 -52.97 -8.77 -44.34
C MET A 810 -53.90 -9.80 -43.66
N LEU A 811 -55.05 -9.38 -43.12
CA LEU A 811 -56.08 -10.29 -42.61
C LEU A 811 -56.77 -11.09 -43.72
N SER A 812 -56.75 -10.59 -44.96
CA SER A 812 -57.28 -11.31 -46.12
C SER A 812 -56.36 -12.46 -46.60
N LEU A 813 -55.13 -12.54 -46.10
CA LEU A 813 -54.16 -13.62 -46.40
C LEU A 813 -54.11 -14.72 -45.32
N ARG A 814 -55.02 -14.71 -44.33
CA ARG A 814 -55.13 -15.74 -43.27
C ARG A 814 -55.70 -17.11 -43.71
N PHE A 815 -55.75 -17.40 -45.01
CA PHE A 815 -56.18 -18.70 -45.56
C PHE A 815 -55.11 -19.33 -46.45
N ILE A 816 -53.91 -19.56 -45.92
CA ILE A 816 -53.04 -20.65 -46.40
C ILE A 816 -52.45 -21.32 -45.16
N PRO A 817 -52.72 -22.62 -44.93
CA PRO A 817 -52.19 -23.31 -43.76
C PRO A 817 -50.70 -23.55 -43.97
N VAL A 818 -49.89 -23.24 -42.97
CA VAL A 818 -48.56 -23.83 -42.80
C VAL A 818 -48.62 -24.53 -41.46
N ASP A 819 -48.57 -25.86 -41.51
CA ASP A 819 -48.52 -26.75 -40.37
C ASP A 819 -47.30 -26.46 -39.49
N VAL A 820 -47.49 -26.70 -38.19
CA VAL A 820 -46.46 -26.72 -37.12
C VAL A 820 -45.47 -27.86 -37.34
#